data_AF-A0A813MYT7-F1
#
_entry.id   AF-A0A813MYT7-F1
#
_cell.length_a   1.000
_cell.length_b   1.000
_cell.length_c   1.000
_cell.angle_alpha   90.00
_cell.angle_beta   90.00
_cell.angle_gamma   90.00
#
_symmetry.space_group_name_H-M   'P 1'
#
loop_
_entity.id
_entity.type
_entity.pdbx_description
1 polymer ?
#
loop_
_entity_poly.entity_id
_entity_poly.type
_entity_poly.pdbx_seq_one_letter_code
_entity_poly.pdbx_strand_id
1 'polypeptide(L)'
;MAQRSPVNLNLDPMSRSQSSASMKSNLTVDSTRSSTSSQRRRGLLGKIGTGVQSIFRRFRRARTTLTEMEIQILLTMTNFTREEVLQWHEKFLTDCPHGYMTRKQFIANYKSLCPKGDAERFARHVFRAFDLDKSNTVDFHEFLVDDIISMAVHSGKKYKNIVASGQIGENPTIHIWDPETQRTLSVLSGKHKRGVCSLSFSASGRFLLSVGVDSPYTIAVWRWEEGVNVACSIASEQRVFRALFCPNSETEFVSAGVKHLKFWSLAGNTLVEKKAVIPKTGDGKGLTKMQTMLSIAFGTGNRTYTGSMTGLVFIWNKNRLSKTVNAHLGPILSMFSSNDCLITGAKEKRSLGSQRELEPLKVWDFDMNNGKSIKINLTKTDTKTDTICVRSVCRNSQGKILIGLKTSDIIEIDGTSSDPETRSLVFGHGEGQLWALAPHPTEAMFVTGSYDRNLVVWNISTKGLIVKRDMGKEIRSVAFDSEGALIAVGCKDGQISLVTFSSEPKVLNDVFKTRERSTAILCIKFSPNRQLLVASSEECCLDFFEVNVNEKKLQRVGYVTRIADAVLYIDWSTDSKYIRATTAGFHAYIFTAPAGEEVKNHEDIEKIVWNTWTSTLGDDILGIWPKDVKKDHINCAHATSSTIATGDDQGAVKLFKFPCPEEGAEYKAYFGHSDNVTNVRFLANEKYLVSLGGDDCCIFLWECIMDTKSEDED
;
A
#
# COMPACT_ATOMS: atom_id res chain seq x y z
N MET A 1 -21.07 -63.81 -21.80
CA MET A 1 -20.58 -63.10 -23.01
C MET A 1 -20.73 -61.60 -22.75
N ALA A 2 -19.77 -60.71 -23.04
CA ALA A 2 -18.35 -60.90 -23.28
C ALA A 2 -17.59 -59.58 -22.95
N GLN A 3 -16.45 -59.69 -22.26
CA GLN A 3 -15.13 -59.10 -22.59
C GLN A 3 -15.08 -57.68 -23.24
N ARG A 4 -14.26 -56.71 -22.79
CA ARG A 4 -12.93 -56.80 -22.14
C ARG A 4 -12.59 -55.58 -21.26
N SER A 5 -11.80 -55.83 -20.22
CA SER A 5 -10.67 -55.00 -19.77
C SER A 5 -9.36 -55.73 -20.22
N PRO A 6 -8.11 -55.37 -19.82
CA PRO A 6 -7.57 -54.22 -19.06
C PRO A 6 -6.30 -53.62 -19.77
N VAL A 7 -5.30 -53.13 -18.99
CA VAL A 7 -3.83 -53.11 -19.34
C VAL A 7 -3.34 -52.04 -20.35
N ASN A 8 -2.19 -51.34 -20.18
CA ASN A 8 -1.32 -51.11 -19.01
C ASN A 8 -0.37 -49.90 -19.19
N LEU A 9 0.25 -49.47 -18.09
CA LEU A 9 1.59 -48.89 -17.86
C LEU A 9 2.48 -48.33 -19.01
N ASN A 10 3.11 -47.18 -18.69
CA ASN A 10 4.47 -46.71 -19.03
C ASN A 10 4.84 -46.41 -20.51
N LEU A 11 5.39 -45.21 -20.76
CA LEU A 11 6.86 -45.02 -20.91
C LEU A 11 7.25 -43.54 -21.07
N ASP A 12 8.27 -43.14 -20.29
CA ASP A 12 9.18 -42.01 -20.53
C ASP A 12 10.51 -42.62 -21.08
N PRO A 13 11.50 -41.88 -21.62
CA PRO A 13 11.51 -40.51 -22.17
C PRO A 13 12.19 -40.47 -23.58
N MET A 14 12.44 -39.27 -24.16
CA MET A 14 13.76 -38.81 -24.69
C MET A 14 13.71 -37.62 -25.69
N SER A 15 14.86 -36.96 -25.83
CA SER A 15 15.16 -35.76 -26.65
C SER A 15 15.40 -36.01 -28.15
N ARG A 16 15.15 -35.01 -29.04
CA ARG A 16 16.16 -34.34 -29.94
C ARG A 16 15.60 -33.55 -31.15
N SER A 17 16.01 -32.27 -31.21
CA SER A 17 16.53 -31.48 -32.37
C SER A 17 16.12 -31.69 -33.85
N GLN A 18 15.76 -30.54 -34.48
CA GLN A 18 16.20 -30.00 -35.81
C GLN A 18 15.59 -30.44 -37.17
N SER A 19 15.74 -29.51 -38.14
CA SER A 19 15.61 -29.62 -39.63
C SER A 19 14.18 -29.52 -40.23
N SER A 20 13.93 -28.97 -41.44
CA SER A 20 14.72 -28.08 -42.34
C SER A 20 13.86 -27.53 -43.53
N ALA A 21 14.48 -26.74 -44.45
CA ALA A 21 14.03 -26.35 -45.81
C ALA A 21 12.90 -25.28 -45.95
N SER A 22 12.86 -24.37 -46.95
CA SER A 22 13.75 -24.02 -48.10
C SER A 22 13.39 -22.59 -48.67
N MET A 23 13.88 -21.99 -49.79
CA MET A 23 14.82 -22.43 -50.86
C MET A 23 15.73 -21.34 -51.50
N LYS A 24 15.22 -20.45 -52.40
CA LYS A 24 15.95 -19.57 -53.37
C LYS A 24 15.13 -18.28 -53.66
N SER A 25 15.59 -17.18 -54.30
CA SER A 25 16.77 -16.85 -55.15
C SER A 25 17.11 -15.32 -55.05
N ASN A 26 18.37 -14.86 -55.06
CA ASN A 26 19.20 -14.38 -56.21
C ASN A 26 18.54 -13.27 -57.09
N LEU A 27 19.17 -12.18 -57.57
CA LEU A 27 20.58 -11.67 -57.72
C LEU A 27 20.62 -10.13 -57.36
N THR A 28 21.63 -9.23 -57.44
CA THR A 28 23.12 -9.08 -57.68
C THR A 28 23.49 -7.66 -57.16
N VAL A 29 24.61 -7.33 -56.47
CA VAL A 29 26.08 -7.21 -56.79
C VAL A 29 26.52 -5.85 -57.40
N ASP A 30 27.69 -5.38 -56.92
CA ASP A 30 28.58 -4.25 -57.35
C ASP A 30 28.17 -2.77 -57.13
N SER A 31 29.08 -1.78 -57.02
CA SER A 31 30.30 -1.61 -56.16
C SER A 31 30.90 -0.18 -56.29
N THR A 32 32.11 0.07 -55.72
CA THR A 32 32.93 1.33 -55.77
C THR A 32 32.44 2.48 -54.85
N ARG A 33 33.22 2.96 -53.85
CA ARG A 33 34.38 3.91 -53.82
C ARG A 33 33.99 5.40 -54.02
N SER A 34 34.56 6.40 -53.33
CA SER A 34 35.51 6.42 -52.18
C SER A 34 35.74 7.83 -51.59
N SER A 35 36.38 7.89 -50.40
CA SER A 35 37.45 8.86 -49.98
C SER A 35 37.17 10.37 -49.81
N THR A 36 37.79 11.14 -48.89
CA THR A 36 38.58 10.86 -47.65
C THR A 36 38.89 12.16 -46.86
N SER A 37 38.82 12.11 -45.52
CA SER A 37 39.82 12.64 -44.56
C SER A 37 39.35 12.30 -43.12
N SER A 38 40.07 11.63 -42.21
CA SER A 38 41.49 11.64 -41.78
C SER A 38 41.85 12.86 -40.91
N GLN A 39 42.59 12.77 -39.78
CA GLN A 39 43.22 11.60 -39.13
C GLN A 39 43.63 11.88 -37.66
N ARG A 40 43.53 10.88 -36.75
CA ARG A 40 44.40 10.54 -35.58
C ARG A 40 43.62 9.71 -34.53
N ARG A 41 43.76 8.38 -34.48
CA ARG A 41 44.81 7.54 -33.83
C ARG A 41 44.85 7.58 -32.29
N ARG A 42 44.37 6.47 -31.70
CA ARG A 42 44.80 5.76 -30.48
C ARG A 42 45.60 6.53 -29.40
N GLY A 43 45.03 6.54 -28.19
CA GLY A 43 45.77 6.12 -26.99
C GLY A 43 45.74 7.08 -25.80
N LEU A 44 45.05 6.67 -24.72
CA LEU A 44 45.68 6.56 -23.39
C LEU A 44 44.82 5.71 -22.44
N LEU A 45 45.39 4.61 -21.95
CA LEU A 45 44.92 3.95 -20.72
C LEU A 45 45.75 4.56 -19.59
N GLY A 46 45.21 5.55 -18.88
CA GLY A 46 45.96 6.27 -17.85
C GLY A 46 45.15 7.34 -17.13
N LYS A 47 45.19 7.31 -15.78
CA LYS A 47 44.56 8.26 -14.84
C LYS A 47 43.02 8.33 -14.89
N ILE A 48 42.36 7.28 -14.37
CA ILE A 48 41.09 7.45 -13.64
C ILE A 48 41.43 7.46 -12.14
N GLY A 49 41.98 8.59 -11.69
CA GLY A 49 42.21 8.91 -10.27
C GLY A 49 41.50 10.22 -9.94
N THR A 50 41.02 10.37 -8.70
CA THR A 50 40.43 11.61 -8.16
C THR A 50 39.33 12.27 -9.03
N GLY A 51 38.34 11.48 -9.47
CA GLY A 51 37.24 11.93 -10.34
C GLY A 51 35.85 12.10 -9.71
N VAL A 52 35.37 11.19 -8.83
CA VAL A 52 33.93 11.16 -8.50
C VAL A 52 33.47 12.32 -7.61
N GLN A 53 34.20 12.64 -6.54
CA GLN A 53 33.89 13.83 -5.72
C GLN A 53 34.17 15.16 -6.44
N SER A 54 35.03 15.16 -7.46
CA SER A 54 35.26 16.33 -8.32
C SER A 54 34.24 16.44 -9.46
N ILE A 55 33.52 15.37 -9.82
CA ILE A 55 32.33 15.42 -10.69
C ILE A 55 31.18 16.14 -9.96
N PHE A 56 30.86 15.76 -8.72
CA PHE A 56 29.87 16.46 -7.90
C PHE A 56 30.25 17.92 -7.59
N ARG A 57 31.55 18.27 -7.59
CA ARG A 57 32.01 19.67 -7.49
C ARG A 57 32.30 20.37 -8.83
N ARG A 58 32.05 19.74 -9.99
CA ARG A 58 32.36 20.33 -11.31
C ARG A 58 31.33 20.08 -12.41
N PHE A 59 30.09 19.76 -12.05
CA PHE A 59 28.92 19.97 -12.91
C PHE A 59 27.97 21.08 -12.41
N ARG A 60 28.55 22.17 -11.88
CA ARG A 60 27.85 23.47 -11.78
C ARG A 60 27.68 24.09 -13.17
N ARG A 61 26.74 23.54 -13.94
CA ARG A 61 26.02 24.18 -15.04
C ARG A 61 24.56 23.73 -14.92
N ALA A 62 23.62 24.66 -15.10
CA ALA A 62 22.20 24.33 -15.22
C ALA A 62 22.03 23.20 -16.25
N ARG A 63 21.32 22.14 -15.88
CA ARG A 63 21.06 20.98 -16.74
C ARG A 63 19.55 20.80 -16.86
N THR A 64 19.04 21.18 -18.02
CA THR A 64 17.62 21.20 -18.36
C THR A 64 17.16 19.88 -19.00
N THR A 65 17.80 18.77 -18.64
CA THR A 65 17.55 17.43 -19.19
C THR A 65 18.00 16.38 -18.17
N LEU A 66 17.11 15.46 -17.77
CA LEU A 66 17.55 14.24 -17.08
C LEU A 66 18.46 13.43 -18.00
N THR A 67 19.46 12.76 -17.44
CA THR A 67 20.20 11.73 -18.17
C THR A 67 19.41 10.43 -18.22
N GLU A 68 19.70 9.61 -19.23
CA GLU A 68 19.12 8.27 -19.43
C GLU A 68 19.19 7.39 -18.16
N MET A 69 20.22 7.60 -17.34
CA MET A 69 20.45 6.90 -16.07
C MET A 69 19.55 7.42 -14.93
N GLU A 70 19.36 8.73 -14.82
CA GLU A 70 18.48 9.35 -13.81
C GLU A 70 17.01 9.01 -14.09
N ILE A 71 16.57 9.08 -15.36
CA ILE A 71 15.24 8.61 -15.78
C ILE A 71 15.07 7.13 -15.41
N GLN A 72 16.05 6.28 -15.73
CA GLN A 72 15.93 4.84 -15.43
C GLN A 72 15.88 4.55 -13.93
N ILE A 73 16.48 5.39 -13.08
CA ILE A 73 16.36 5.28 -11.63
C ILE A 73 14.94 5.65 -11.19
N LEU A 74 14.40 6.81 -11.63
CA LEU A 74 13.04 7.26 -11.30
C LEU A 74 11.97 6.24 -11.74
N LEU A 75 12.12 5.62 -12.92
CA LEU A 75 11.27 4.52 -13.42
C LEU A 75 11.44 3.18 -12.69
N THR A 76 12.42 3.05 -11.80
CA THR A 76 12.60 1.89 -10.92
C THR A 76 12.06 2.18 -9.50
N MET A 77 11.54 3.38 -9.26
CA MET A 77 11.32 3.94 -7.93
C MET A 77 10.01 4.72 -7.77
N THR A 78 9.33 4.98 -8.88
CA THR A 78 7.95 5.43 -9.01
C THR A 78 7.26 4.49 -10.00
N ASN A 79 5.93 4.43 -10.00
CA ASN A 79 5.17 3.63 -10.97
C ASN A 79 4.97 4.34 -12.33
N PHE A 80 5.53 5.54 -12.51
CA PHE A 80 5.37 6.34 -13.73
C PHE A 80 6.06 5.73 -14.95
N THR A 81 5.56 6.07 -16.14
CA THR A 81 6.16 5.75 -17.44
C THR A 81 7.30 6.71 -17.81
N ARG A 82 8.08 6.38 -18.85
CA ARG A 82 9.23 7.18 -19.28
C ARG A 82 8.81 8.58 -19.74
N GLU A 83 7.68 8.63 -20.43
CA GLU A 83 7.03 9.80 -20.97
C GLU A 83 6.54 10.72 -19.83
N GLU A 84 5.96 10.15 -18.77
CA GLU A 84 5.52 10.91 -17.58
C GLU A 84 6.70 11.48 -16.79
N VAL A 85 7.72 10.67 -16.48
CA VAL A 85 8.93 11.16 -15.77
C VAL A 85 9.60 12.32 -16.52
N LEU A 86 9.60 12.26 -17.86
CA LEU A 86 10.10 13.35 -18.70
C LEU A 86 9.20 14.58 -18.67
N GLN A 87 7.87 14.45 -18.79
CA GLN A 87 6.93 15.57 -18.73
C GLN A 87 6.88 16.26 -17.36
N TRP A 88 6.91 15.50 -16.27
CA TRP A 88 6.95 16.06 -14.91
C TRP A 88 8.26 16.82 -14.67
N HIS A 89 9.38 16.32 -15.18
CA HIS A 89 10.67 17.04 -15.14
C HIS A 89 10.68 18.29 -16.05
N GLU A 90 10.04 18.26 -17.22
CA GLU A 90 9.90 19.41 -18.11
C GLU A 90 9.04 20.53 -17.50
N LYS A 91 7.93 20.16 -16.83
CA LYS A 91 7.16 21.09 -15.97
C LYS A 91 8.03 21.65 -14.83
N PHE A 92 8.72 20.78 -14.08
CA PHE A 92 9.60 21.20 -12.97
C PHE A 92 10.69 22.18 -13.44
N LEU A 93 11.23 22.01 -14.66
CA LEU A 93 12.16 22.95 -15.27
C LEU A 93 11.55 24.28 -15.71
N THR A 94 10.24 24.36 -15.89
CA THR A 94 9.54 25.61 -16.22
C THR A 94 9.52 26.52 -14.98
N ASP A 95 9.20 25.95 -13.82
CA ASP A 95 9.25 26.65 -12.52
C ASP A 95 10.68 26.80 -11.96
N CYS A 96 11.57 25.84 -12.29
CA CYS A 96 12.96 25.77 -11.85
C CYS A 96 13.94 25.68 -13.03
N PRO A 97 14.19 26.76 -13.82
CA PRO A 97 15.00 26.73 -15.06
C PRO A 97 16.47 26.31 -14.94
N HIS A 98 16.91 25.86 -13.77
CA HIS A 98 18.27 25.38 -13.50
C HIS A 98 18.34 23.91 -13.04
N GLY A 99 17.19 23.24 -12.87
CA GLY A 99 17.07 21.86 -12.42
C GLY A 99 16.89 21.69 -10.91
N TYR A 100 16.63 22.78 -10.17
CA TYR A 100 16.45 22.77 -8.71
C TYR A 100 15.74 24.06 -8.24
N MET A 101 14.92 23.96 -7.20
CA MET A 101 14.24 25.09 -6.56
C MET A 101 15.10 25.66 -5.43
N THR A 102 15.55 26.92 -5.52
CA THR A 102 16.23 27.57 -4.37
C THR A 102 15.22 28.09 -3.36
N ARG A 103 15.59 28.14 -2.06
CA ARG A 103 14.71 28.70 -1.02
C ARG A 103 14.27 30.14 -1.31
N LYS A 104 15.09 30.94 -2.02
CA LYS A 104 14.73 32.30 -2.44
C LYS A 104 13.71 32.34 -3.58
N GLN A 105 13.83 31.45 -4.58
CA GLN A 105 12.82 31.32 -5.63
C GLN A 105 11.49 30.81 -5.06
N PHE A 106 11.54 29.80 -4.18
CA PHE A 106 10.35 29.33 -3.48
C PHE A 106 9.66 30.45 -2.69
N ILE A 107 10.42 31.28 -1.95
CA ILE A 107 9.87 32.46 -1.26
C ILE A 107 9.29 33.49 -2.24
N ALA A 108 9.93 33.71 -3.39
CA ALA A 108 9.43 34.65 -4.40
C ALA A 108 8.12 34.18 -5.03
N ASN A 109 8.08 32.94 -5.54
CA ASN A 109 6.91 32.33 -6.15
C ASN A 109 5.76 32.22 -5.12
N TYR A 110 6.05 31.82 -3.89
CA TYR A 110 5.05 31.77 -2.82
C TYR A 110 4.57 33.17 -2.40
N LYS A 111 5.39 34.22 -2.48
CA LYS A 111 4.95 35.61 -2.23
C LYS A 111 4.13 36.20 -3.39
N SER A 112 4.34 35.77 -4.64
CA SER A 112 3.46 36.17 -5.75
C SER A 112 2.10 35.46 -5.69
N LEU A 113 2.06 34.21 -5.21
CA LEU A 113 0.81 33.44 -5.03
C LEU A 113 0.06 33.85 -3.74
N CYS A 114 0.77 34.03 -2.63
CA CYS A 114 0.20 34.33 -1.30
C CYS A 114 0.88 35.55 -0.64
N PRO A 115 0.58 36.80 -1.06
CA PRO A 115 1.32 38.00 -0.63
C PRO A 115 1.28 38.31 0.88
N LYS A 116 0.30 37.79 1.62
CA LYS A 116 0.08 38.08 3.04
C LYS A 116 0.73 37.07 4.01
N GLY A 117 1.32 35.98 3.51
CA GLY A 117 1.90 34.92 4.35
C GLY A 117 3.36 35.14 4.74
N ASP A 118 3.77 34.61 5.91
CA ASP A 118 5.20 34.47 6.26
C ASP A 118 5.84 33.32 5.46
N ALA A 119 6.04 33.60 4.17
CA ALA A 119 6.71 32.74 3.20
C ALA A 119 8.10 32.30 3.68
N GLU A 120 8.77 33.12 4.49
CA GLU A 120 10.16 32.92 4.90
C GLU A 120 10.29 31.94 6.07
N ARG A 121 9.27 31.83 6.93
CA ARG A 121 9.08 30.76 7.92
C ARG A 121 8.50 29.48 7.31
N PHE A 122 7.63 29.60 6.30
CA PHE A 122 7.06 28.44 5.59
C PHE A 122 8.12 27.73 4.74
N ALA A 123 8.85 28.45 3.88
CA ALA A 123 9.95 27.91 3.07
C ALA A 123 11.05 27.27 3.94
N ARG A 124 11.26 27.75 5.16
CA ARG A 124 12.21 27.18 6.14
C ARG A 124 11.74 25.83 6.71
N HIS A 125 10.44 25.52 6.67
CA HIS A 125 9.92 24.19 7.01
C HIS A 125 9.99 23.24 5.82
N VAL A 126 9.55 23.68 4.63
CA VAL A 126 9.62 22.88 3.39
C VAL A 126 11.06 22.44 3.12
N PHE A 127 12.01 23.38 3.12
CA PHE A 127 13.44 23.09 2.96
C PHE A 127 14.13 22.50 4.22
N ARG A 128 13.37 22.09 5.25
CA ARG A 128 13.88 21.24 6.33
C ARG A 128 13.40 19.79 6.17
N ALA A 129 12.31 19.58 5.44
CA ALA A 129 11.75 18.26 5.14
C ALA A 129 12.30 17.68 3.83
N PHE A 130 12.40 18.49 2.77
CA PHE A 130 12.69 18.01 1.41
C PHE A 130 14.12 18.26 0.90
N ASP A 131 14.83 19.29 1.39
CA ASP A 131 16.26 19.55 1.08
C ASP A 131 17.12 18.61 1.95
N LEU A 132 17.25 17.36 1.50
CA LEU A 132 17.80 16.22 2.25
C LEU A 132 19.33 16.16 2.15
N ASP A 133 19.92 16.69 1.07
CA ASP A 133 21.37 16.86 0.90
C ASP A 133 21.93 18.14 1.59
N LYS A 134 21.06 19.07 1.97
CA LYS A 134 21.36 20.37 2.61
C LYS A 134 22.05 21.40 1.70
N SER A 135 21.87 21.27 0.38
CA SER A 135 22.31 22.23 -0.63
C SER A 135 21.63 23.61 -0.51
N ASN A 136 20.54 23.75 0.26
CA ASN A 136 19.62 24.90 0.25
C ASN A 136 18.81 25.02 -1.06
N THR A 137 18.72 23.90 -1.78
CA THR A 137 17.93 23.70 -2.99
C THR A 137 17.16 22.38 -2.87
N VAL A 138 15.93 22.30 -3.39
CA VAL A 138 15.19 21.04 -3.51
C VAL A 138 15.21 20.63 -4.98
N ASP A 139 15.59 19.37 -5.27
CA ASP A 139 15.56 18.84 -6.64
C ASP A 139 14.27 18.05 -6.97
N PHE A 140 14.14 17.63 -8.22
CA PHE A 140 12.96 16.92 -8.73
C PHE A 140 12.75 15.52 -8.09
N HIS A 141 13.82 14.91 -7.60
CA HIS A 141 13.85 13.56 -7.01
C HIS A 141 13.52 13.63 -5.50
N GLU A 142 13.92 14.69 -4.81
CA GLU A 142 13.59 14.91 -3.39
C GLU A 142 12.09 15.18 -3.14
N PHE A 143 11.33 15.52 -4.19
CA PHE A 143 9.91 15.87 -4.15
C PHE A 143 8.95 14.66 -4.01
N LEU A 144 9.41 13.42 -4.21
CA LEU A 144 8.57 12.23 -4.48
C LEU A 144 8.76 11.07 -3.47
N VAL A 145 8.49 11.30 -2.18
CA VAL A 145 8.78 10.30 -1.11
C VAL A 145 7.72 10.30 0.02
N ASP A 146 7.23 9.18 0.60
CA ASP A 146 6.78 7.81 0.17
C ASP A 146 6.54 6.98 1.48
N ASP A 147 5.89 5.81 1.37
CA ASP A 147 5.24 5.01 2.42
C ASP A 147 6.12 4.53 3.61
N ILE A 148 5.52 4.16 4.76
CA ILE A 148 6.27 3.68 5.96
C ILE A 148 6.44 2.15 5.97
N ILE A 149 7.66 1.67 5.73
CA ILE A 149 7.96 0.24 5.53
C ILE A 149 8.71 -0.45 6.68
N SER A 150 9.17 0.27 7.71
CA SER A 150 9.68 -0.35 8.94
C SER A 150 9.48 0.49 10.18
N MET A 151 9.42 -0.17 11.33
CA MET A 151 9.30 0.45 12.66
C MET A 151 10.05 -0.38 13.71
N ALA A 152 10.63 0.30 14.70
CA ALA A 152 11.17 -0.28 15.92
C ALA A 152 10.77 0.54 17.14
N VAL A 153 10.53 -0.12 18.28
CA VAL A 153 10.21 0.51 19.56
C VAL A 153 11.31 0.15 20.56
N HIS A 154 11.77 1.11 21.34
CA HIS A 154 12.69 0.88 22.45
C HIS A 154 11.96 0.86 23.79
N SER A 155 12.32 -0.10 24.65
CA SER A 155 11.65 -0.41 25.92
C SER A 155 12.55 -0.27 27.16
N GLY A 156 13.74 0.33 27.01
CA GLY A 156 14.71 0.49 28.09
C GLY A 156 14.35 1.57 29.11
N LYS A 157 14.93 1.45 30.31
CA LYS A 157 14.61 2.34 31.45
C LYS A 157 15.04 3.81 31.26
N LYS A 158 16.08 4.07 30.45
CA LYS A 158 16.60 5.43 30.20
C LYS A 158 15.73 6.17 29.17
N TYR A 159 15.48 5.53 28.04
CA TYR A 159 14.73 6.10 26.92
C TYR A 159 13.34 5.46 26.87
N LYS A 160 12.44 5.89 27.77
CA LYS A 160 11.04 5.44 27.71
C LYS A 160 10.40 5.95 26.42
N ASN A 161 9.47 5.17 25.88
CA ASN A 161 8.55 5.59 24.81
C ASN A 161 9.28 6.20 23.60
N ILE A 162 10.32 5.53 23.08
CA ILE A 162 10.98 5.96 21.83
C ILE A 162 10.63 4.99 20.70
N VAL A 163 10.15 5.55 19.59
CA VAL A 163 9.84 4.84 18.34
C VAL A 163 10.76 5.36 17.24
N ALA A 164 11.21 4.47 16.36
CA ALA A 164 11.84 4.82 15.10
C ALA A 164 11.02 4.24 13.94
N SER A 165 10.68 5.05 12.95
CA SER A 165 10.03 4.63 11.70
C SER A 165 10.92 4.94 10.49
N GLY A 166 10.91 4.06 9.49
CA GLY A 166 11.71 4.17 8.27
C GLY A 166 10.82 4.08 7.03
N GLN A 167 10.90 5.09 6.17
CA GLN A 167 10.11 5.20 4.94
C GLN A 167 10.76 4.47 3.75
N ILE A 168 10.02 4.36 2.65
CA ILE A 168 10.51 3.94 1.32
C ILE A 168 11.01 5.18 0.51
N GLY A 169 10.83 5.26 -0.80
CA GLY A 169 11.33 6.35 -1.65
C GLY A 169 12.85 6.46 -1.80
N GLU A 170 13.32 7.37 -2.65
CA GLU A 170 14.72 7.33 -3.11
C GLU A 170 15.76 7.84 -2.10
N ASN A 171 15.49 8.96 -1.42
CA ASN A 171 16.29 9.45 -0.30
C ASN A 171 15.52 9.15 1.02
N PRO A 172 15.50 7.90 1.50
CA PRO A 172 14.70 7.53 2.65
C PRO A 172 15.24 8.14 3.94
N THR A 173 14.35 8.69 4.75
CA THR A 173 14.67 9.12 6.11
C THR A 173 14.24 8.08 7.15
N ILE A 174 14.85 8.18 8.33
CA ILE A 174 14.42 7.49 9.54
C ILE A 174 14.00 8.56 10.54
N HIS A 175 12.72 8.57 10.91
CA HIS A 175 12.16 9.46 11.91
C HIS A 175 12.23 8.77 13.28
N ILE A 176 12.79 9.44 14.28
CA ILE A 176 12.76 9.01 15.69
C ILE A 176 11.85 9.97 16.44
N TRP A 177 10.87 9.42 17.15
CA TRP A 177 9.78 10.18 17.77
C TRP A 177 9.31 9.55 19.08
N ASP A 178 8.66 10.37 19.88
CA ASP A 178 7.95 10.00 21.10
C ASP A 178 6.44 9.86 20.78
N PRO A 179 5.80 8.69 21.02
CA PRO A 179 4.40 8.45 20.72
C PRO A 179 3.44 9.05 21.76
N GLU A 180 3.94 9.44 22.93
CA GLU A 180 3.16 10.07 24.01
C GLU A 180 3.04 11.58 23.77
N THR A 181 4.15 12.26 23.41
CA THR A 181 4.11 13.69 23.05
C THR A 181 3.92 13.95 21.55
N GLN A 182 3.94 12.91 20.70
CA GLN A 182 3.84 12.97 19.24
C GLN A 182 4.93 13.82 18.57
N ARG A 183 6.09 14.00 19.23
CA ARG A 183 7.19 14.86 18.76
C ARG A 183 8.28 14.06 18.06
N THR A 184 8.65 14.49 16.86
CA THR A 184 9.90 14.08 16.21
C THR A 184 11.09 14.61 17.00
N LEU A 185 11.91 13.68 17.51
CA LEU A 185 13.12 13.95 18.29
C LEU A 185 14.36 14.04 17.40
N SER A 186 14.41 13.25 16.32
CA SER A 186 15.52 13.21 15.37
C SER A 186 15.09 12.71 13.99
N VAL A 187 15.82 13.09 12.95
CA VAL A 187 15.65 12.64 11.57
C VAL A 187 17.01 12.25 11.01
N LEU A 188 17.15 11.02 10.51
CA LEU A 188 18.39 10.46 9.97
C LEU A 188 18.25 10.25 8.47
N SER A 189 19.22 10.69 7.68
CA SER A 189 19.19 10.59 6.20
C SER A 189 20.60 10.41 5.61
N GLY A 190 20.70 10.16 4.30
CA GLY A 190 21.98 10.22 3.57
C GLY A 190 22.93 9.02 3.78
N LYS A 191 22.41 7.83 4.13
CA LYS A 191 23.18 6.57 4.16
C LYS A 191 22.54 5.39 3.44
N HIS A 192 21.22 5.41 3.26
CA HIS A 192 20.46 4.41 2.51
C HIS A 192 19.85 5.04 1.27
N LYS A 193 19.46 4.20 0.30
CA LYS A 193 18.60 4.56 -0.84
C LYS A 193 17.44 3.57 -0.93
N ARG A 194 16.35 3.97 -1.59
CA ARG A 194 15.18 3.12 -1.93
C ARG A 194 14.36 2.58 -0.75
N GLY A 195 14.56 3.13 0.44
CA GLY A 195 13.86 2.74 1.66
C GLY A 195 14.74 2.18 2.77
N VAL A 196 14.14 2.08 3.97
CA VAL A 196 14.73 1.42 5.14
C VAL A 196 13.80 0.29 5.61
N CYS A 197 14.18 -0.96 5.41
CA CYS A 197 13.29 -2.13 5.57
C CYS A 197 13.39 -2.87 6.92
N SER A 198 14.31 -2.47 7.79
CA SER A 198 14.48 -3.02 9.14
C SER A 198 15.16 -1.99 10.03
N LEU A 199 14.64 -1.85 11.26
CA LEU A 199 15.17 -1.01 12.32
C LEU A 199 15.34 -1.82 13.61
N SER A 200 16.32 -1.47 14.44
CA SER A 200 16.54 -2.12 15.73
C SER A 200 17.35 -1.23 16.68
N PHE A 201 16.85 -1.04 17.91
CA PHE A 201 17.61 -0.36 18.96
C PHE A 201 18.56 -1.32 19.69
N SER A 202 19.73 -0.80 20.05
CA SER A 202 20.69 -1.43 20.97
C SER A 202 20.12 -1.62 22.38
N ALA A 203 20.77 -2.47 23.19
CA ALA A 203 20.34 -2.77 24.56
C ALA A 203 20.14 -1.53 25.44
N SER A 204 21.02 -0.52 25.35
CA SER A 204 20.86 0.74 26.10
C SER A 204 19.94 1.76 25.44
N GLY A 205 19.56 1.55 24.17
CA GLY A 205 18.81 2.48 23.33
C GLY A 205 19.66 3.56 22.66
N ARG A 206 20.94 3.73 23.03
CA ARG A 206 21.84 4.77 22.51
C ARG A 206 22.09 4.68 21.00
N PHE A 207 22.25 3.46 20.49
CA PHE A 207 22.43 3.20 19.06
C PHE A 207 21.16 2.64 18.41
N LEU A 208 20.91 3.08 17.18
CA LEU A 208 19.89 2.55 16.27
C LEU A 208 20.61 1.90 15.07
N LEU A 209 20.20 0.69 14.71
CA LEU A 209 20.64 -0.06 13.53
C LEU A 209 19.55 0.03 12.46
N SER A 210 19.95 0.24 11.21
CA SER A 210 19.06 0.28 10.05
C SER A 210 19.61 -0.55 8.87
N VAL A 211 18.70 -1.02 8.02
CA VAL A 211 18.98 -1.78 6.79
C VAL A 211 18.34 -1.08 5.60
N GLY A 212 19.13 -0.77 4.57
CA GLY A 212 18.63 -0.15 3.34
C GLY A 212 17.90 -1.14 2.42
N VAL A 213 17.20 -0.59 1.41
CA VAL A 213 16.72 -1.33 0.22
C VAL A 213 17.58 -0.97 -1.00
N ASP A 214 18.82 -0.58 -0.72
CA ASP A 214 19.85 -0.19 -1.67
C ASP A 214 20.50 -1.40 -2.36
N SER A 215 21.25 -1.13 -3.42
CA SER A 215 22.03 -2.13 -4.16
C SER A 215 23.46 -1.62 -4.33
N PRO A 216 24.48 -2.26 -3.71
CA PRO A 216 24.37 -3.39 -2.78
C PRO A 216 23.68 -3.00 -1.45
N TYR A 217 23.14 -4.00 -0.73
CA TYR A 217 22.35 -3.77 0.48
C TYR A 217 23.25 -3.38 1.65
N THR A 218 23.03 -2.18 2.20
CA THR A 218 23.85 -1.59 3.28
C THR A 218 23.19 -1.71 4.64
N ILE A 219 24.03 -1.64 5.67
CA ILE A 219 23.65 -1.51 7.07
C ILE A 219 24.33 -0.31 7.68
N ALA A 220 23.59 0.46 8.47
CA ALA A 220 24.09 1.65 9.15
C ALA A 220 23.78 1.58 10.64
N VAL A 221 24.75 1.96 11.47
CA VAL A 221 24.57 2.16 12.91
C VAL A 221 24.69 3.64 13.21
N TRP A 222 23.72 4.17 13.94
CA TRP A 222 23.54 5.59 14.21
C TRP A 222 23.51 5.84 15.71
N ARG A 223 23.98 7.02 16.13
CA ARG A 223 23.60 7.59 17.42
C ARG A 223 22.53 8.65 17.14
N TRP A 224 21.28 8.25 17.33
CA TRP A 224 20.13 8.99 16.82
C TRP A 224 19.95 10.36 17.49
N GLU A 225 20.24 10.48 18.79
CA GLU A 225 20.22 11.77 19.53
C GLU A 225 21.13 12.83 18.93
N GLU A 226 22.29 12.43 18.40
CA GLU A 226 23.27 13.33 17.78
C GLU A 226 23.05 13.52 16.26
N GLY A 227 22.13 12.74 15.65
CA GLY A 227 21.94 12.70 14.19
C GLY A 227 23.11 12.05 13.43
N VAL A 228 24.06 11.41 14.13
CA VAL A 228 25.35 10.96 13.57
C VAL A 228 25.31 9.49 13.17
N ASN A 229 25.71 9.20 11.93
CA ASN A 229 26.07 7.85 11.51
C ASN A 229 27.44 7.47 12.12
N VAL A 230 27.46 6.43 12.96
CA VAL A 230 28.65 5.95 13.68
C VAL A 230 29.46 4.99 12.81
N ALA A 231 28.78 4.14 12.04
CA ALA A 231 29.38 3.23 11.09
C ALA A 231 28.40 2.86 9.97
N CYS A 232 28.91 2.51 8.80
CA CYS A 232 28.14 1.95 7.70
C CYS A 232 28.96 0.87 6.98
N SER A 233 28.32 -0.19 6.49
CA SER A 233 28.97 -1.25 5.72
C SER A 233 28.01 -1.91 4.73
N ILE A 234 28.55 -2.53 3.68
CA ILE A 234 27.79 -3.39 2.77
C ILE A 234 27.53 -4.71 3.49
N ALA A 235 26.25 -5.01 3.75
CA ALA A 235 25.88 -6.29 4.32
C ALA A 235 25.93 -7.40 3.25
N SER A 236 25.40 -7.15 2.05
CA SER A 236 25.17 -8.18 1.04
C SER A 236 24.92 -7.62 -0.35
N GLU A 237 25.36 -8.34 -1.40
CA GLU A 237 24.95 -8.13 -2.80
C GLU A 237 23.50 -8.59 -3.08
N GLN A 238 22.82 -9.15 -2.07
CA GLN A 238 21.51 -9.80 -2.17
C GLN A 238 20.63 -9.40 -0.99
N ARG A 239 19.32 -9.24 -1.22
CA ARG A 239 18.36 -8.62 -0.30
C ARG A 239 18.49 -9.11 1.14
N VAL A 240 18.80 -8.17 2.04
CA VAL A 240 18.69 -8.32 3.48
C VAL A 240 17.23 -8.04 3.87
N PHE A 241 16.66 -8.85 4.75
CA PHE A 241 15.27 -8.68 5.21
C PHE A 241 15.19 -8.13 6.64
N ARG A 242 16.13 -8.51 7.51
CA ARG A 242 16.17 -8.10 8.90
C ARG A 242 17.62 -7.92 9.35
N ALA A 243 17.85 -6.91 10.20
CA ALA A 243 19.01 -6.88 11.08
C ALA A 243 18.59 -6.39 12.46
N LEU A 244 18.99 -7.12 13.51
CA LEU A 244 18.59 -6.89 14.90
C LEU A 244 19.79 -6.92 15.83
N PHE A 245 19.85 -5.99 16.79
CA PHE A 245 20.78 -6.08 17.93
C PHE A 245 20.46 -7.28 18.82
N CYS A 246 21.51 -7.90 19.38
CA CYS A 246 21.35 -8.88 20.45
C CYS A 246 20.81 -8.16 21.71
N PRO A 247 19.69 -8.59 22.34
CA PRO A 247 18.99 -7.80 23.38
C PRO A 247 19.84 -7.39 24.60
N ASN A 248 20.89 -8.16 24.90
CA ASN A 248 21.81 -7.91 26.02
C ASN A 248 23.17 -7.34 25.56
N SER A 249 23.27 -6.83 24.33
CA SER A 249 24.51 -6.27 23.77
C SER A 249 24.29 -4.87 23.22
N GLU A 250 25.30 -4.02 23.44
CA GLU A 250 25.34 -2.65 22.92
C GLU A 250 25.98 -2.59 21.52
N THR A 251 26.73 -3.63 21.13
CA THR A 251 27.57 -3.62 19.92
C THR A 251 27.40 -4.84 19.01
N GLU A 252 26.89 -5.96 19.51
CA GLU A 252 26.67 -7.18 18.71
C GLU A 252 25.27 -7.22 18.09
N PHE A 253 25.19 -7.52 16.79
CA PHE A 253 23.95 -7.65 16.04
C PHE A 253 24.06 -8.67 14.90
N VAL A 254 22.91 -9.11 14.37
CA VAL A 254 22.85 -10.14 13.31
C VAL A 254 22.00 -9.64 12.15
N SER A 255 22.44 -9.88 10.91
CA SER A 255 21.69 -9.56 9.68
C SER A 255 21.39 -10.82 8.86
N ALA A 256 20.15 -10.94 8.39
CA ALA A 256 19.62 -12.11 7.69
C ALA A 256 18.93 -11.73 6.37
N GLY A 257 19.06 -12.58 5.35
CA GLY A 257 18.57 -12.28 3.99
C GLY A 257 18.61 -13.45 3.01
N VAL A 258 18.47 -13.12 1.72
CA VAL A 258 18.60 -14.05 0.60
C VAL A 258 20.01 -14.68 0.60
N LYS A 259 20.09 -15.97 0.98
CA LYS A 259 21.34 -16.74 1.16
C LYS A 259 22.36 -16.04 2.10
N HIS A 260 21.89 -15.14 2.96
CA HIS A 260 22.72 -14.23 3.75
C HIS A 260 22.47 -14.42 5.24
N LEU A 261 23.55 -14.62 5.99
CA LEU A 261 23.58 -14.48 7.44
C LEU A 261 24.98 -14.05 7.88
N LYS A 262 25.07 -12.89 8.53
CA LYS A 262 26.30 -12.35 9.11
C LYS A 262 26.06 -11.91 10.55
N PHE A 263 27.05 -12.18 11.39
CA PHE A 263 27.14 -11.74 12.78
C PHE A 263 28.11 -10.56 12.82
N TRP A 264 27.74 -9.48 13.47
CA TRP A 264 28.47 -8.21 13.46
C TRP A 264 28.83 -7.77 14.87
N SER A 265 29.91 -7.01 14.99
CA SER A 265 30.25 -6.27 16.19
C SER A 265 30.72 -4.86 15.85
N LEU A 266 30.15 -3.85 16.50
CA LEU A 266 30.58 -2.46 16.42
C LEU A 266 31.86 -2.25 17.26
N ALA A 267 33.00 -2.10 16.58
CA ALA A 267 34.29 -1.78 17.17
C ALA A 267 34.60 -0.29 16.91
N GLY A 268 34.23 0.58 17.86
CA GLY A 268 34.36 2.02 17.71
C GLY A 268 33.44 2.56 16.62
N ASN A 269 34.02 2.97 15.49
CA ASN A 269 33.33 3.42 14.27
C ASN A 269 33.41 2.38 13.12
N THR A 270 33.81 1.14 13.40
CA THR A 270 33.95 0.06 12.40
C THR A 270 33.01 -1.10 12.67
N LEU A 271 32.56 -1.78 11.61
CA LEU A 271 31.71 -2.98 11.70
C LEU A 271 32.53 -4.22 11.35
N VAL A 272 32.76 -5.08 12.33
CA VAL A 272 33.53 -6.33 12.18
C VAL A 272 32.57 -7.47 11.85
N GLU A 273 32.66 -8.04 10.65
CA GLU A 273 31.79 -9.16 10.22
C GLU A 273 32.37 -10.55 10.54
N LYS A 274 31.46 -11.48 10.87
CA LYS A 274 31.71 -12.92 10.94
C LYS A 274 30.59 -13.64 10.18
N LYS A 275 30.95 -14.25 9.06
CA LYS A 275 30.01 -15.01 8.22
C LYS A 275 29.52 -16.26 8.97
N ALA A 276 28.27 -16.65 8.73
CA ALA A 276 27.71 -17.89 9.25
C ALA A 276 28.48 -19.13 8.72
N VAL A 277 28.76 -20.08 9.61
CA VAL A 277 29.50 -21.32 9.28
C VAL A 277 28.57 -22.52 9.50
N ILE A 278 28.27 -23.22 8.42
CA ILE A 278 27.58 -24.51 8.41
C ILE A 278 28.64 -25.62 8.40
N PRO A 279 28.71 -26.51 9.41
CA PRO A 279 29.63 -27.64 9.40
C PRO A 279 29.36 -28.59 8.24
N LYS A 280 30.41 -29.10 7.60
CA LYS A 280 30.31 -30.20 6.64
C LYS A 280 30.12 -31.51 7.42
N THR A 281 28.91 -32.06 7.44
CA THR A 281 28.63 -33.42 7.92
C THR A 281 29.24 -34.44 6.97
N GLY A 282 29.86 -35.51 7.48
CA GLY A 282 30.46 -36.56 6.63
C GLY A 282 29.46 -37.29 5.74
N ASP A 283 28.21 -37.44 6.20
CA ASP A 283 27.23 -38.39 5.64
C ASP A 283 26.50 -37.89 4.37
N GLY A 284 26.97 -36.80 3.75
CA GLY A 284 26.41 -36.21 2.52
C GLY A 284 25.00 -35.59 2.64
N LYS A 285 24.26 -35.87 3.71
CA LYS A 285 22.85 -35.46 3.92
C LYS A 285 22.65 -34.10 4.60
N GLY A 286 23.71 -33.47 5.12
CA GLY A 286 23.63 -32.14 5.74
C GLY A 286 23.49 -31.00 4.73
N LEU A 287 23.07 -29.81 5.19
CA LEU A 287 22.95 -28.64 4.32
C LEU A 287 24.31 -28.20 3.75
N THR A 288 24.44 -28.28 2.43
CA THR A 288 25.67 -27.89 1.71
C THR A 288 25.77 -26.39 1.40
N LYS A 289 24.67 -25.63 1.51
CA LYS A 289 24.57 -24.21 1.15
C LYS A 289 23.64 -23.44 2.09
N MET A 290 23.92 -22.16 2.28
CA MET A 290 23.09 -21.23 3.05
C MET A 290 21.73 -21.01 2.36
N GLN A 291 20.63 -21.19 3.10
CA GLN A 291 19.28 -20.89 2.61
C GLN A 291 18.90 -19.42 2.86
N THR A 292 17.80 -18.97 2.25
CA THR A 292 17.19 -17.66 2.54
C THR A 292 16.59 -17.65 3.95
N MET A 293 17.08 -16.74 4.79
CA MET A 293 16.56 -16.49 6.14
C MET A 293 15.69 -15.23 6.12
N LEU A 294 14.55 -15.29 6.81
CA LEU A 294 13.49 -14.28 6.77
C LEU A 294 13.30 -13.59 8.12
N SER A 295 13.54 -14.32 9.21
CA SER A 295 13.30 -13.91 10.59
C SER A 295 14.51 -14.23 11.48
N ILE A 296 14.68 -13.46 12.56
CA ILE A 296 15.76 -13.58 13.54
C ILE A 296 15.14 -13.50 14.94
N ALA A 297 15.59 -14.32 15.88
CA ALA A 297 15.33 -14.17 17.30
C ALA A 297 16.57 -14.56 18.13
N PHE A 298 16.63 -14.15 19.39
CA PHE A 298 17.76 -14.40 20.29
C PHE A 298 17.30 -15.07 21.57
N GLY A 299 18.05 -16.06 22.05
CA GLY A 299 17.76 -16.75 23.31
C GLY A 299 18.87 -16.60 24.34
N THR A 300 18.71 -17.32 25.44
CA THR A 300 19.72 -17.45 26.49
C THR A 300 21.03 -18.04 25.96
N GLY A 301 22.15 -17.78 26.66
CA GLY A 301 23.45 -18.36 26.32
C GLY A 301 24.12 -17.86 25.03
N ASN A 302 23.72 -16.70 24.49
CA ASN A 302 24.19 -16.19 23.18
C ASN A 302 23.88 -17.15 22.01
N ARG A 303 22.68 -17.77 22.07
CA ARG A 303 22.05 -18.49 20.97
C ARG A 303 21.27 -17.53 20.07
N THR A 304 21.44 -17.65 18.76
CA THR A 304 20.61 -16.97 17.76
C THR A 304 19.77 -18.00 17.03
N TYR A 305 18.50 -17.70 16.76
CA TYR A 305 17.60 -18.49 15.93
C TYR A 305 17.30 -17.73 14.64
N THR A 306 17.24 -18.43 13.51
CA THR A 306 16.81 -17.84 12.24
C THR A 306 15.81 -18.74 11.52
N GLY A 307 14.66 -18.18 11.14
CA GLY A 307 13.61 -18.87 10.40
C GLY A 307 13.83 -18.75 8.88
N SER A 308 13.68 -19.85 8.16
CA SER A 308 13.94 -19.94 6.72
C SER A 308 12.68 -19.82 5.87
N MET A 309 12.89 -19.66 4.56
CA MET A 309 11.86 -19.81 3.51
C MET A 309 11.26 -21.24 3.43
N THR A 310 11.87 -22.23 4.10
CA THR A 310 11.55 -23.66 3.97
C THR A 310 10.89 -24.26 5.21
N GLY A 311 10.47 -23.45 6.18
CA GLY A 311 9.86 -23.93 7.43
C GLY A 311 10.84 -24.46 8.48
N LEU A 312 12.15 -24.35 8.21
CA LEU A 312 13.22 -24.75 9.12
C LEU A 312 13.65 -23.59 10.04
N VAL A 313 13.85 -23.89 11.32
CA VAL A 313 14.56 -23.03 12.27
C VAL A 313 16.01 -23.50 12.38
N PHE A 314 16.95 -22.57 12.22
CA PHE A 314 18.38 -22.80 12.42
C PHE A 314 18.82 -22.22 13.76
N ILE A 315 19.52 -23.01 14.57
CA ILE A 315 20.02 -22.62 15.90
C ILE A 315 21.53 -22.42 15.82
N TRP A 316 22.00 -21.21 16.10
CA TRP A 316 23.39 -20.78 15.96
C TRP A 316 24.01 -20.48 17.32
N ASN A 317 25.18 -21.08 17.58
CA ASN A 317 26.03 -20.76 18.73
C ASN A 317 27.11 -19.79 18.25
N LYS A 318 26.95 -18.49 18.54
CA LYS A 318 27.66 -17.41 17.82
C LYS A 318 27.50 -17.63 16.30
N ASN A 319 28.56 -17.54 15.50
CA ASN A 319 28.46 -17.70 14.04
C ASN A 319 28.49 -19.16 13.52
N ARG A 320 28.38 -20.19 14.38
CA ARG A 320 28.40 -21.61 13.96
C ARG A 320 27.03 -22.25 14.14
N LEU A 321 26.57 -23.00 13.12
CA LEU A 321 25.34 -23.77 13.20
C LEU A 321 25.47 -24.91 14.22
N SER A 322 24.48 -25.07 15.09
CA SER A 322 24.43 -26.10 16.14
C SER A 322 23.35 -27.17 15.91
N LYS A 323 22.14 -26.76 15.49
CA LYS A 323 20.98 -27.64 15.27
C LYS A 323 20.06 -27.01 14.22
N THR A 324 19.32 -27.84 13.49
CA THR A 324 18.23 -27.42 12.61
C THR A 324 16.97 -28.18 12.99
N VAL A 325 15.83 -27.50 13.06
CA VAL A 325 14.54 -28.10 13.42
C VAL A 325 13.51 -27.78 12.36
N ASN A 326 12.74 -28.78 11.95
CA ASN A 326 11.60 -28.58 11.06
C ASN A 326 10.38 -28.14 11.88
N ALA A 327 10.02 -26.86 11.80
CA ALA A 327 8.99 -26.26 12.62
C ALA A 327 7.65 -26.12 11.89
N HIS A 328 7.70 -25.74 10.62
CA HIS A 328 6.55 -25.37 9.78
C HIS A 328 6.67 -26.01 8.40
N LEU A 329 5.57 -26.11 7.65
CA LEU A 329 5.61 -26.56 6.25
C LEU A 329 5.91 -25.41 5.28
N GLY A 330 5.63 -24.17 5.69
CA GLY A 330 5.87 -22.96 4.91
C GLY A 330 6.83 -21.95 5.55
N PRO A 331 7.08 -20.81 4.87
CA PRO A 331 8.08 -19.81 5.27
C PRO A 331 7.85 -19.22 6.68
N ILE A 332 8.90 -19.20 7.51
CA ILE A 332 8.86 -18.58 8.86
C ILE A 332 9.15 -17.09 8.73
N LEU A 333 8.08 -16.30 8.60
CA LEU A 333 8.14 -14.86 8.37
C LEU A 333 8.41 -14.04 9.62
N SER A 334 8.03 -14.55 10.80
CA SER A 334 8.21 -13.86 12.08
C SER A 334 8.68 -14.80 13.18
N MET A 335 9.49 -14.27 14.10
CA MET A 335 9.93 -14.95 15.30
C MET A 335 10.04 -13.96 16.45
N PHE A 336 9.70 -14.39 17.66
CA PHE A 336 9.80 -13.58 18.88
C PHE A 336 10.32 -14.45 20.02
N SER A 337 11.27 -13.95 20.80
CA SER A 337 11.71 -14.62 22.03
C SER A 337 11.18 -13.90 23.26
N SER A 338 10.60 -14.68 24.16
CA SER A 338 10.33 -14.30 25.54
C SER A 338 11.54 -14.69 26.41
N ASN A 339 11.41 -14.57 27.74
CA ASN A 339 12.39 -15.07 28.72
C ASN A 339 12.34 -16.59 28.91
N ASP A 340 11.22 -17.22 28.53
CA ASP A 340 10.84 -18.61 28.80
C ASP A 340 10.62 -19.45 27.53
N CYS A 341 10.26 -18.82 26.41
CA CYS A 341 9.92 -19.51 25.16
C CYS A 341 10.33 -18.75 23.90
N LEU A 342 10.38 -19.48 22.78
CA LEU A 342 10.55 -18.96 21.43
C LEU A 342 9.26 -19.18 20.63
N ILE A 343 8.74 -18.14 19.98
CA ILE A 343 7.54 -18.19 19.15
C ILE A 343 7.93 -18.11 17.67
N THR A 344 7.38 -19.00 16.84
CA THR A 344 7.53 -19.00 15.38
C THR A 344 6.19 -18.73 14.70
N GLY A 345 6.17 -17.75 13.80
CA GLY A 345 5.02 -17.38 12.97
C GLY A 345 5.32 -17.58 11.49
N ALA A 346 4.47 -18.34 10.81
CA ALA A 346 4.70 -18.78 9.43
C ALA A 346 3.55 -18.44 8.47
N LYS A 347 3.81 -18.64 7.18
CA LYS A 347 2.77 -18.77 6.15
C LYS A 347 2.45 -20.25 5.92
N GLU A 348 1.30 -20.69 6.41
CA GLU A 348 0.79 -22.05 6.19
C GLU A 348 -0.37 -22.05 5.18
N LYS A 349 -0.41 -23.06 4.31
CA LYS A 349 -1.47 -23.25 3.30
C LYS A 349 -2.11 -24.63 3.44
N ARG A 350 -3.44 -24.71 3.35
CA ARG A 350 -4.18 -25.98 3.35
C ARG A 350 -3.92 -26.70 2.03
N SER A 351 -3.47 -27.95 2.12
CA SER A 351 -3.34 -28.84 0.96
C SER A 351 -4.70 -29.35 0.52
N LEU A 352 -4.97 -29.39 -0.79
CA LEU A 352 -6.20 -29.98 -1.32
C LEU A 352 -6.38 -31.41 -0.80
N GLY A 353 -7.60 -31.74 -0.35
CA GLY A 353 -7.94 -33.05 0.22
C GLY A 353 -7.40 -33.31 1.64
N SER A 354 -6.62 -32.42 2.24
CA SER A 354 -6.12 -32.61 3.61
C SER A 354 -7.06 -32.02 4.65
N GLN A 355 -7.47 -32.85 5.62
CA GLN A 355 -8.19 -32.42 6.83
C GLN A 355 -7.25 -31.88 7.93
N ARG A 356 -5.94 -31.73 7.66
CA ARG A 356 -4.99 -31.20 8.65
C ARG A 356 -5.32 -29.72 8.92
N GLU A 357 -5.44 -29.38 10.21
CA GLU A 357 -5.56 -27.99 10.66
C GLU A 357 -4.32 -27.17 10.27
N LEU A 358 -4.48 -25.86 10.14
CA LEU A 358 -3.35 -24.97 9.91
C LEU A 358 -2.59 -24.76 11.22
N GLU A 359 -1.26 -24.89 11.17
CA GLU A 359 -0.36 -24.69 12.32
C GLU A 359 0.52 -23.42 12.13
N PRO A 360 -0.06 -22.22 11.89
CA PRO A 360 0.69 -21.03 11.49
C PRO A 360 1.53 -20.42 12.62
N LEU A 361 1.27 -20.84 13.87
CA LEU A 361 1.94 -20.34 15.07
C LEU A 361 2.35 -21.51 15.97
N LYS A 362 3.61 -21.51 16.42
CA LYS A 362 4.13 -22.49 17.38
C LYS A 362 4.95 -21.82 18.47
N VAL A 363 4.85 -22.35 19.68
CA VAL A 363 5.61 -21.94 20.86
C VAL A 363 6.54 -23.08 21.27
N TRP A 364 7.81 -22.76 21.49
CA TRP A 364 8.89 -23.71 21.69
C TRP A 364 9.69 -23.44 22.95
N ASP A 365 10.28 -24.49 23.52
CA ASP A 365 11.42 -24.34 24.43
C ASP A 365 12.70 -23.88 23.68
N PHE A 366 13.69 -23.38 24.42
CA PHE A 366 14.94 -22.87 23.84
C PHE A 366 15.83 -23.94 23.21
N ASP A 367 15.63 -25.22 23.51
CA ASP A 367 16.36 -26.31 22.85
C ASP A 367 15.66 -26.75 21.54
N MET A 368 14.46 -26.23 21.25
CA MET A 368 13.58 -26.65 20.16
C MET A 368 13.35 -28.17 20.19
N ASN A 369 12.93 -28.66 21.35
CA ASN A 369 12.57 -30.06 21.57
C ASN A 369 11.04 -30.23 21.62
N ASN A 370 10.34 -29.38 22.39
CA ASN A 370 8.88 -29.38 22.50
C ASN A 370 8.31 -28.18 21.73
N GLY A 371 7.50 -28.43 20.70
CA GLY A 371 6.82 -27.41 19.90
C GLY A 371 5.31 -27.51 20.02
N LYS A 372 4.71 -26.61 20.81
CA LYS A 372 3.25 -26.52 20.97
C LYS A 372 2.67 -25.67 19.85
N SER A 373 1.82 -26.27 19.00
CA SER A 373 0.99 -25.49 18.08
C SER A 373 -0.13 -24.79 18.83
N ILE A 374 -0.46 -23.57 18.39
CA ILE A 374 -1.60 -22.81 18.92
C ILE A 374 -2.50 -22.47 17.73
N LYS A 375 -3.80 -22.73 17.88
CA LYS A 375 -4.79 -22.43 16.84
C LYS A 375 -5.02 -20.92 16.71
N ILE A 376 -5.32 -20.49 15.49
CA ILE A 376 -5.75 -19.12 15.19
C ILE A 376 -7.17 -19.20 14.62
N ASN A 377 -8.15 -18.78 15.43
CA ASN A 377 -9.57 -18.87 15.08
C ASN A 377 -10.04 -17.52 14.51
N LEU A 378 -9.91 -17.34 13.18
CA LEU A 378 -10.20 -16.08 12.47
C LEU A 378 -11.70 -15.77 12.36
N THR A 379 -12.30 -15.38 13.48
CA THR A 379 -13.72 -15.00 13.66
C THR A 379 -14.75 -16.10 13.37
N LYS A 380 -16.00 -15.88 13.79
CA LYS A 380 -17.11 -16.85 13.66
C LYS A 380 -17.81 -16.80 12.30
N THR A 381 -17.41 -15.92 11.39
CA THR A 381 -18.02 -15.70 10.06
C THR A 381 -17.44 -16.63 9.00
N ASP A 382 -17.71 -17.93 9.15
CA ASP A 382 -17.62 -19.10 8.23
C ASP A 382 -16.91 -18.98 6.85
N THR A 383 -15.76 -18.31 6.77
CA THR A 383 -14.89 -18.32 5.58
C THR A 383 -13.67 -19.19 5.82
N LYS A 384 -13.64 -20.37 5.19
CA LYS A 384 -12.49 -21.29 5.26
C LYS A 384 -11.27 -20.70 4.55
N THR A 385 -10.49 -19.92 5.28
CA THR A 385 -9.21 -19.40 4.80
C THR A 385 -8.27 -20.58 4.50
N ASP A 386 -7.89 -20.74 3.23
CA ASP A 386 -6.96 -21.79 2.79
C ASP A 386 -5.49 -21.41 2.97
N THR A 387 -5.20 -20.21 3.46
CA THR A 387 -3.84 -19.78 3.80
C THR A 387 -3.90 -18.76 4.94
N ILE A 388 -3.13 -19.02 6.00
CA ILE A 388 -2.89 -18.05 7.08
C ILE A 388 -1.42 -17.63 6.99
N CYS A 389 -1.16 -16.34 7.12
CA CYS A 389 0.15 -15.74 6.87
C CYS A 389 0.49 -14.77 8.01
N VAL A 390 1.19 -15.27 9.03
CA VAL A 390 1.68 -14.45 10.15
C VAL A 390 2.83 -13.58 9.65
N ARG A 391 2.72 -12.26 9.83
CA ARG A 391 3.72 -11.27 9.41
C ARG A 391 4.52 -10.72 10.60
N SER A 392 3.85 -10.50 11.73
CA SER A 392 4.46 -10.08 12.99
C SER A 392 3.93 -10.92 14.15
N VAL A 393 4.76 -11.10 15.18
CA VAL A 393 4.36 -11.69 16.45
C VAL A 393 5.13 -11.05 17.60
N CYS A 394 4.46 -10.83 18.74
CA CYS A 394 5.09 -10.49 20.01
C CYS A 394 4.30 -11.05 21.20
N ARG A 395 4.92 -11.14 22.38
CA ARG A 395 4.27 -11.63 23.61
C ARG A 395 4.39 -10.62 24.73
N ASN A 396 3.34 -10.46 25.54
CA ASN A 396 3.37 -9.63 26.75
C ASN A 396 3.82 -10.44 27.99
N SER A 397 4.07 -9.76 29.11
CA SER A 397 4.47 -10.38 30.38
C SER A 397 3.39 -11.24 31.05
N GLN A 398 2.11 -11.08 30.65
CA GLN A 398 0.99 -11.92 31.10
C GLN A 398 0.89 -13.23 30.29
N GLY A 399 1.75 -13.42 29.28
CA GLY A 399 1.79 -14.62 28.45
C GLY A 399 0.96 -14.56 27.17
N LYS A 400 0.13 -13.52 26.97
CA LYS A 400 -0.66 -13.30 25.77
C LYS A 400 0.23 -13.00 24.55
N ILE A 401 -0.20 -13.44 23.37
CA ILE A 401 0.48 -13.26 22.10
C ILE A 401 -0.34 -12.32 21.21
N LEU A 402 0.30 -11.29 20.67
CA LEU A 402 -0.24 -10.45 19.61
C LEU A 402 0.33 -10.89 18.27
N ILE A 403 -0.51 -10.92 17.23
CA ILE A 403 -0.18 -11.45 15.91
C ILE A 403 -0.72 -10.49 14.85
N GLY A 404 0.15 -9.98 13.97
CA GLY A 404 -0.26 -9.26 12.77
C GLY A 404 -0.24 -10.20 11.56
N LEU A 405 -1.34 -10.23 10.82
CA LEU A 405 -1.53 -11.10 9.66
C LEU A 405 -1.24 -10.34 8.34
N LYS A 406 -1.22 -11.06 7.22
CA LYS A 406 -1.14 -10.42 5.89
C LYS A 406 -2.40 -9.63 5.54
N THR A 407 -3.56 -10.01 6.07
CA THR A 407 -4.88 -9.43 5.82
C THR A 407 -5.16 -8.13 6.60
N SER A 408 -4.10 -7.42 7.03
CA SER A 408 -4.13 -6.27 7.95
C SER A 408 -4.73 -6.52 9.34
N ASP A 409 -5.35 -7.67 9.58
CA ASP A 409 -5.93 -8.02 10.88
C ASP A 409 -4.83 -8.18 11.97
N ILE A 410 -5.08 -7.61 13.15
CA ILE A 410 -4.26 -7.77 14.36
C ILE A 410 -5.09 -8.46 15.43
N ILE A 411 -4.62 -9.61 15.90
CA ILE A 411 -5.31 -10.46 16.87
C ILE A 411 -4.50 -10.65 18.16
N GLU A 412 -5.21 -10.81 19.26
CA GLU A 412 -4.72 -11.25 20.57
C GLU A 412 -5.19 -12.69 20.83
N ILE A 413 -4.27 -13.55 21.28
CA ILE A 413 -4.58 -14.89 21.76
C ILE A 413 -3.88 -15.17 23.10
N ASP A 414 -4.46 -16.04 23.92
CA ASP A 414 -3.79 -16.55 25.12
C ASP A 414 -2.73 -17.60 24.73
N GLY A 415 -1.45 -17.32 25.00
CA GLY A 415 -0.34 -18.23 24.73
C GLY A 415 -0.26 -19.44 25.68
N THR A 416 -1.07 -19.48 26.74
CA THR A 416 -1.09 -20.58 27.73
C THR A 416 -1.98 -21.75 27.28
N SER A 417 -3.09 -21.49 26.57
CA SER A 417 -3.95 -22.52 25.98
C SER A 417 -3.34 -23.14 24.70
N SER A 418 -3.85 -24.29 24.28
CA SER A 418 -3.62 -24.84 22.92
C SER A 418 -4.71 -24.42 21.93
N ASP A 419 -5.92 -24.18 22.44
CA ASP A 419 -7.07 -23.65 21.70
C ASP A 419 -7.58 -22.42 22.48
N PRO A 420 -6.95 -21.24 22.30
CA PRO A 420 -7.36 -20.01 22.98
C PRO A 420 -8.55 -19.35 22.26
N GLU A 421 -9.37 -18.63 23.02
CA GLU A 421 -10.26 -17.64 22.41
C GLU A 421 -9.41 -16.61 21.65
N THR A 422 -9.72 -16.41 20.37
CA THR A 422 -9.03 -15.45 19.51
C THR A 422 -9.80 -14.14 19.52
N ARG A 423 -9.23 -13.11 20.15
CA ARG A 423 -9.79 -11.76 20.18
C ARG A 423 -9.13 -10.93 19.09
N SER A 424 -9.89 -10.54 18.06
CA SER A 424 -9.40 -9.51 17.15
C SER A 424 -9.37 -8.14 17.84
N LEU A 425 -8.34 -7.34 17.54
CA LEU A 425 -8.15 -5.98 18.06
C LEU A 425 -8.26 -4.94 16.94
N VAL A 426 -7.74 -5.25 15.76
CA VAL A 426 -7.80 -4.39 14.56
C VAL A 426 -8.20 -5.25 13.37
N PHE A 427 -9.08 -4.72 12.52
CA PHE A 427 -9.45 -5.29 11.24
C PHE A 427 -9.21 -4.25 10.15
N GLY A 428 -8.92 -4.70 8.94
CA GLY A 428 -8.84 -3.84 7.76
C GLY A 428 -9.12 -4.62 6.48
N HIS A 429 -8.95 -3.93 5.36
CA HIS A 429 -8.61 -4.56 4.09
C HIS A 429 -7.08 -4.69 4.02
N GLY A 430 -6.55 -5.63 3.22
CA GLY A 430 -5.11 -5.92 3.21
C GLY A 430 -4.60 -6.65 1.97
N GLU A 431 -5.36 -6.61 0.87
CA GLU A 431 -4.91 -7.13 -0.43
C GLU A 431 -5.67 -6.47 -1.59
N GLY A 432 -5.06 -5.44 -2.17
CA GLY A 432 -5.56 -4.78 -3.38
C GLY A 432 -6.64 -3.73 -3.14
N GLN A 433 -6.80 -2.90 -4.17
CA GLN A 433 -7.51 -1.62 -4.12
C GLN A 433 -8.86 -1.62 -3.38
N LEU A 434 -9.01 -0.58 -2.59
CA LEU A 434 -10.19 -0.24 -1.80
C LEU A 434 -10.93 0.93 -2.48
N TRP A 435 -12.03 0.62 -3.18
CA TRP A 435 -12.80 1.59 -3.98
C TRP A 435 -14.24 1.79 -3.49
N ALA A 436 -14.86 0.74 -2.96
CA ALA A 436 -16.29 0.75 -2.67
C ALA A 436 -16.54 1.32 -1.26
N LEU A 437 -17.29 2.42 -1.18
CA LEU A 437 -17.75 3.06 0.06
C LEU A 437 -19.19 3.54 -0.11
N ALA A 438 -20.07 3.18 0.82
CA ALA A 438 -21.39 3.79 0.95
C ALA A 438 -21.75 4.03 2.44
N PRO A 439 -22.21 5.24 2.81
CA PRO A 439 -22.78 5.51 4.12
C PRO A 439 -24.18 4.88 4.23
N HIS A 440 -24.59 4.51 5.44
CA HIS A 440 -26.01 4.23 5.70
C HIS A 440 -26.81 5.54 5.59
N PRO A 441 -28.04 5.53 5.07
CA PRO A 441 -28.88 6.73 4.93
C PRO A 441 -29.37 7.35 6.25
N THR A 442 -29.07 6.73 7.40
CA THR A 442 -29.68 7.09 8.71
C THR A 442 -28.77 6.75 9.89
N GLU A 443 -28.39 5.48 10.05
CA GLU A 443 -27.55 4.99 11.14
C GLU A 443 -26.09 5.45 11.06
N ALA A 444 -25.40 5.49 12.21
CA ALA A 444 -23.96 5.78 12.32
C ALA A 444 -23.08 4.58 11.91
N MET A 445 -23.25 4.13 10.67
CA MET A 445 -22.49 3.06 10.04
C MET A 445 -22.28 3.27 8.53
N PHE A 446 -21.32 2.53 7.98
CA PHE A 446 -21.02 2.53 6.55
C PHE A 446 -20.55 1.14 6.11
N VAL A 447 -20.59 0.88 4.79
CA VAL A 447 -20.09 -0.36 4.19
C VAL A 447 -18.92 -0.05 3.26
N THR A 448 -17.90 -0.91 3.27
CA THR A 448 -16.78 -0.89 2.33
C THR A 448 -16.62 -2.21 1.58
N GLY A 449 -15.92 -2.16 0.44
CA GLY A 449 -15.51 -3.32 -0.33
C GLY A 449 -14.21 -3.09 -1.10
N SER A 450 -13.39 -4.13 -1.17
CA SER A 450 -12.06 -4.14 -1.79
C SER A 450 -11.88 -5.32 -2.74
N TYR A 451 -10.80 -5.28 -3.52
CA TYR A 451 -10.31 -6.45 -4.27
C TYR A 451 -9.83 -7.60 -3.36
N ASP A 452 -9.74 -7.41 -2.04
CA ASP A 452 -9.60 -8.49 -1.05
C ASP A 452 -10.86 -9.40 -0.95
N ARG A 453 -11.90 -9.06 -1.72
CA ARG A 453 -13.22 -9.72 -1.86
C ARG A 453 -14.16 -9.57 -0.67
N ASN A 454 -13.75 -8.86 0.38
CA ASN A 454 -14.56 -8.72 1.58
C ASN A 454 -15.52 -7.54 1.45
N LEU A 455 -16.82 -7.80 1.64
CA LEU A 455 -17.79 -6.77 2.01
C LEU A 455 -17.74 -6.61 3.53
N VAL A 456 -17.61 -5.36 4.01
CA VAL A 456 -17.33 -5.07 5.42
C VAL A 456 -18.21 -3.93 5.91
N VAL A 457 -18.94 -4.15 7.01
CA VAL A 457 -19.81 -3.13 7.63
C VAL A 457 -19.16 -2.64 8.92
N TRP A 458 -19.10 -1.31 9.08
CA TRP A 458 -18.38 -0.62 10.15
C TRP A 458 -19.31 0.21 11.02
N ASN A 459 -19.12 0.17 12.34
CA ASN A 459 -19.79 1.07 13.28
C ASN A 459 -18.85 2.18 13.74
N ILE A 460 -19.34 3.42 13.76
CA ILE A 460 -18.55 4.60 14.09
C ILE A 460 -18.40 4.81 15.59
N SER A 461 -19.48 4.60 16.35
CA SER A 461 -19.48 4.75 17.81
C SER A 461 -18.50 3.80 18.50
N THR A 462 -18.30 2.59 17.97
CA THR A 462 -17.28 1.65 18.44
C THR A 462 -15.96 1.71 17.66
N LYS A 463 -15.88 2.52 16.60
CA LYS A 463 -14.77 2.57 15.62
C LYS A 463 -14.30 1.19 15.17
N GLY A 464 -15.24 0.31 14.83
CA GLY A 464 -14.95 -1.12 14.67
C GLY A 464 -15.90 -1.90 13.77
N LEU A 465 -15.49 -3.13 13.46
CA LEU A 465 -16.20 -4.07 12.61
C LEU A 465 -17.56 -4.50 13.21
N ILE A 466 -18.63 -4.44 12.40
CA ILE A 466 -19.91 -5.10 12.68
C ILE A 466 -19.89 -6.54 12.13
N VAL A 467 -19.61 -6.68 10.84
CA VAL A 467 -19.64 -7.96 10.11
C VAL A 467 -18.79 -7.89 8.83
N LYS A 468 -18.09 -8.99 8.51
CA LYS A 468 -17.23 -9.20 7.32
C LYS A 468 -17.73 -10.42 6.55
N ARG A 469 -17.80 -10.35 5.22
CA ARG A 469 -18.16 -11.47 4.32
C ARG A 469 -17.28 -11.47 3.08
N ASP A 470 -16.60 -12.58 2.81
CA ASP A 470 -15.99 -12.84 1.49
C ASP A 470 -17.11 -13.08 0.47
N MET A 471 -17.22 -12.20 -0.53
CA MET A 471 -18.22 -12.30 -1.60
C MET A 471 -17.79 -13.25 -2.73
N GLY A 472 -16.57 -13.80 -2.65
CA GLY A 472 -15.96 -14.66 -3.67
C GLY A 472 -15.47 -13.90 -4.91
N LYS A 473 -15.59 -12.57 -4.93
CA LYS A 473 -15.32 -11.69 -6.08
C LYS A 473 -14.70 -10.38 -5.61
N GLU A 474 -13.81 -9.82 -6.41
CA GLU A 474 -13.18 -8.50 -6.16
C GLU A 474 -14.25 -7.40 -6.28
N ILE A 475 -14.43 -6.58 -5.24
CA ILE A 475 -15.52 -5.59 -5.14
C ILE A 475 -15.02 -4.22 -5.64
N ARG A 476 -15.77 -3.57 -6.54
CA ARG A 476 -15.42 -2.27 -7.14
C ARG A 476 -16.37 -1.13 -6.76
N SER A 477 -17.63 -1.42 -6.46
CA SER A 477 -18.63 -0.42 -6.07
C SER A 477 -19.67 -0.99 -5.10
N VAL A 478 -20.30 -0.13 -4.32
CA VAL A 478 -21.32 -0.50 -3.32
C VAL A 478 -22.31 0.64 -3.11
N ALA A 479 -23.56 0.33 -2.79
CA ALA A 479 -24.58 1.29 -2.37
C ALA A 479 -25.58 0.67 -1.39
N PHE A 480 -26.04 1.45 -0.41
CA PHE A 480 -27.27 1.16 0.34
C PHE A 480 -28.51 1.65 -0.44
N ASP A 481 -29.67 1.05 -0.19
CA ASP A 481 -30.97 1.64 -0.55
C ASP A 481 -31.40 2.74 0.44
N SER A 482 -32.52 3.44 0.18
CA SER A 482 -32.93 4.61 1.00
C SER A 482 -33.21 4.30 2.47
N GLU A 483 -33.54 3.05 2.82
CA GLU A 483 -33.76 2.61 4.19
C GLU A 483 -32.51 1.98 4.83
N GLY A 484 -31.49 1.64 4.03
CA GLY A 484 -30.29 0.93 4.45
C GLY A 484 -30.45 -0.59 4.66
N ALA A 485 -31.62 -1.15 4.33
CA ALA A 485 -31.93 -2.57 4.48
C ALA A 485 -31.25 -3.45 3.41
N LEU A 486 -31.02 -2.90 2.21
CA LEU A 486 -30.35 -3.57 1.09
C LEU A 486 -28.99 -2.94 0.81
N ILE A 487 -28.03 -3.79 0.48
CA ILE A 487 -26.72 -3.40 -0.04
C ILE A 487 -26.57 -4.01 -1.43
N ALA A 488 -26.38 -3.16 -2.44
CA ALA A 488 -25.97 -3.56 -3.78
C ALA A 488 -24.44 -3.54 -3.88
N VAL A 489 -23.86 -4.60 -4.44
CA VAL A 489 -22.41 -4.81 -4.56
C VAL A 489 -22.06 -5.05 -6.02
N GLY A 490 -21.28 -4.16 -6.61
CA GLY A 490 -20.74 -4.27 -7.96
C GLY A 490 -19.33 -4.84 -7.95
N CYS A 491 -19.13 -5.95 -8.67
CA CYS A 491 -17.85 -6.66 -8.73
C CYS A 491 -17.03 -6.29 -9.98
N LYS A 492 -15.72 -6.54 -9.91
CA LYS A 492 -14.75 -6.29 -10.98
C LYS A 492 -14.93 -7.18 -12.22
N ASP A 493 -15.63 -8.31 -12.09
CA ASP A 493 -15.95 -9.20 -13.21
C ASP A 493 -17.33 -8.95 -13.81
N GLY A 494 -18.03 -7.87 -13.43
CA GLY A 494 -19.37 -7.56 -13.94
C GLY A 494 -20.52 -8.27 -13.20
N GLN A 495 -20.22 -9.06 -12.16
CA GLN A 495 -21.26 -9.59 -11.27
C GLN A 495 -21.85 -8.46 -10.42
N ILE A 496 -23.19 -8.43 -10.31
CA ILE A 496 -23.92 -7.60 -9.35
C ILE A 496 -24.55 -8.53 -8.31
N SER A 497 -24.39 -8.21 -7.03
CA SER A 497 -24.94 -8.98 -5.92
C SER A 497 -25.80 -8.08 -5.04
N LEU A 498 -26.98 -8.55 -4.63
CA LEU A 498 -27.78 -7.92 -3.57
C LEU A 498 -27.66 -8.74 -2.30
N VAL A 499 -27.40 -8.06 -1.18
CA VAL A 499 -27.41 -8.66 0.17
C VAL A 499 -28.28 -7.80 1.11
N THR A 500 -28.93 -8.42 2.09
CA THR A 500 -29.55 -7.71 3.21
C THR A 500 -28.59 -7.63 4.38
N PHE A 501 -28.54 -6.47 5.05
CA PHE A 501 -27.93 -6.39 6.37
C PHE A 501 -29.00 -6.66 7.44
N SER A 502 -28.70 -7.55 8.37
CA SER A 502 -29.47 -7.75 9.60
C SER A 502 -28.64 -7.28 10.78
N SER A 503 -29.20 -6.38 11.58
CA SER A 503 -28.57 -5.87 12.81
C SER A 503 -28.50 -6.93 13.91
N GLU A 504 -29.55 -7.75 14.04
CA GLU A 504 -29.59 -8.90 14.95
C GLU A 504 -30.23 -10.13 14.25
N PRO A 505 -29.51 -11.27 14.11
CA PRO A 505 -28.06 -11.41 14.29
C PRO A 505 -27.29 -10.60 13.24
N LYS A 506 -26.06 -10.17 13.56
CA LYS A 506 -25.18 -9.36 12.69
C LYS A 506 -24.71 -10.13 11.45
N VAL A 507 -25.53 -10.18 10.40
CA VAL A 507 -25.28 -10.97 9.17
C VAL A 507 -25.63 -10.22 7.88
N LEU A 508 -25.05 -10.65 6.76
CA LEU A 508 -25.12 -10.01 5.43
C LEU A 508 -25.80 -10.93 4.39
N ASN A 509 -27.03 -11.37 4.61
CA ASN A 509 -27.62 -12.49 3.87
C ASN A 509 -27.74 -12.24 2.35
N ASP A 510 -27.34 -13.24 1.55
CA ASP A 510 -27.42 -13.15 0.09
C ASP A 510 -28.90 -13.15 -0.35
N VAL A 511 -29.31 -12.15 -1.14
CA VAL A 511 -30.65 -12.09 -1.74
C VAL A 511 -30.62 -12.69 -3.14
N PHE A 512 -29.77 -12.14 -4.01
CA PHE A 512 -29.68 -12.50 -5.43
C PHE A 512 -28.32 -12.10 -6.05
N LYS A 513 -27.95 -12.73 -7.16
CA LYS A 513 -26.73 -12.43 -7.93
C LYS A 513 -27.03 -12.54 -9.43
N THR A 514 -26.64 -11.53 -10.21
CA THR A 514 -26.66 -11.56 -11.70
C THR A 514 -25.31 -11.13 -12.28
N ARG A 515 -25.13 -11.32 -13.59
CA ARG A 515 -23.94 -10.92 -14.34
C ARG A 515 -24.32 -10.63 -15.80
N GLU A 516 -24.82 -9.43 -16.06
CA GLU A 516 -25.10 -8.94 -17.42
C GLU A 516 -23.84 -8.49 -18.17
N ARG A 517 -22.73 -8.27 -17.45
CA ARG A 517 -21.48 -7.66 -17.93
C ARG A 517 -20.25 -8.52 -17.69
N SER A 518 -19.20 -8.25 -18.44
CA SER A 518 -17.93 -8.99 -18.40
C SER A 518 -16.80 -8.27 -17.63
N THR A 519 -16.88 -6.93 -17.55
CA THR A 519 -15.89 -6.01 -16.98
C THR A 519 -16.41 -5.32 -15.72
N ALA A 520 -15.60 -4.49 -15.03
CA ALA A 520 -15.92 -4.04 -13.69
C ALA A 520 -17.18 -3.15 -13.62
N ILE A 521 -17.95 -3.30 -12.54
CA ILE A 521 -19.05 -2.40 -12.18
C ILE A 521 -18.49 -1.20 -11.42
N LEU A 522 -18.27 -0.09 -12.12
CA LEU A 522 -17.54 1.09 -11.63
C LEU A 522 -18.33 1.91 -10.61
N CYS A 523 -19.62 2.09 -10.86
CA CYS A 523 -20.57 2.77 -9.98
C CYS A 523 -21.87 1.96 -9.89
N ILE A 524 -22.53 2.00 -8.74
CA ILE A 524 -23.82 1.33 -8.52
C ILE A 524 -24.65 2.19 -7.56
N LYS A 525 -25.94 2.40 -7.87
CA LYS A 525 -26.84 3.29 -7.10
C LYS A 525 -28.29 2.82 -7.18
N PHE A 526 -28.98 2.74 -6.05
CA PHE A 526 -30.45 2.67 -6.02
C PHE A 526 -31.06 4.03 -6.34
N SER A 527 -32.25 4.04 -6.95
CA SER A 527 -33.09 5.23 -7.02
C SER A 527 -33.65 5.60 -5.64
N PRO A 528 -33.95 6.88 -5.36
CA PRO A 528 -34.58 7.29 -4.10
C PRO A 528 -35.89 6.56 -3.78
N ASN A 529 -36.68 6.20 -4.79
CA ASN A 529 -37.91 5.41 -4.60
C ASN A 529 -37.69 3.88 -4.43
N ARG A 530 -36.43 3.41 -4.40
CA ARG A 530 -35.99 1.99 -4.25
C ARG A 530 -36.40 1.02 -5.36
N GLN A 531 -37.18 1.45 -6.36
CA GLN A 531 -37.69 0.57 -7.41
C GLN A 531 -36.62 0.19 -8.44
N LEU A 532 -35.67 1.10 -8.69
CA LEU A 532 -34.61 0.94 -9.69
C LEU A 532 -33.23 0.84 -9.03
N LEU A 533 -32.36 0.09 -9.68
CA LEU A 533 -30.91 0.07 -9.44
C LEU A 533 -30.23 0.35 -10.78
N VAL A 534 -29.30 1.30 -10.81
CA VAL A 534 -28.45 1.56 -11.97
C VAL A 534 -27.00 1.17 -11.67
N ALA A 535 -26.35 0.58 -12.66
CA ALA A 535 -24.95 0.19 -12.60
C ALA A 535 -24.21 0.69 -13.86
N SER A 536 -23.02 1.27 -13.69
CA SER A 536 -22.09 1.55 -14.80
C SER A 536 -21.02 0.49 -14.92
N SER A 537 -20.50 0.28 -16.14
CA SER A 537 -19.43 -0.67 -16.41
C SER A 537 -18.29 -0.05 -17.22
N GLU A 538 -17.09 -0.63 -17.12
CA GLU A 538 -15.93 -0.34 -18.00
C GLU A 538 -16.26 -0.53 -19.49
N GLU A 539 -17.29 -1.33 -19.82
CA GLU A 539 -17.91 -1.45 -21.15
C GLU A 539 -18.58 -0.15 -21.69
N CYS A 540 -18.34 1.02 -21.07
CA CYS A 540 -18.85 2.34 -21.46
C CYS A 540 -20.39 2.36 -21.61
N CYS A 541 -21.05 1.76 -20.62
CA CYS A 541 -22.48 1.52 -20.61
C CYS A 541 -23.11 1.70 -19.21
N LEU A 542 -24.43 1.83 -19.21
CA LEU A 542 -25.29 1.80 -18.02
C LEU A 542 -26.32 0.69 -18.20
N ASP A 543 -26.61 -0.07 -17.15
CA ASP A 543 -27.75 -0.99 -17.10
C ASP A 543 -28.70 -0.57 -15.98
N PHE A 544 -30.00 -0.47 -16.29
CA PHE A 544 -31.07 -0.21 -15.35
C PHE A 544 -31.78 -1.51 -14.99
N PHE A 545 -31.95 -1.77 -13.70
CA PHE A 545 -32.60 -2.96 -13.17
C PHE A 545 -33.79 -2.58 -12.28
N GLU A 546 -34.87 -3.35 -12.37
CA GLU A 546 -35.98 -3.34 -11.42
C GLU A 546 -35.67 -4.27 -10.23
N VAL A 547 -35.88 -3.77 -9.01
CA VAL A 547 -35.51 -4.43 -7.76
C VAL A 547 -36.73 -5.08 -7.09
N ASN A 548 -36.97 -6.37 -7.36
CA ASN A 548 -38.04 -7.12 -6.71
C ASN A 548 -37.48 -8.03 -5.61
N VAL A 549 -37.48 -7.52 -4.37
CA VAL A 549 -36.97 -8.22 -3.18
C VAL A 549 -37.79 -9.48 -2.86
N ASN A 550 -39.11 -9.42 -3.06
CA ASN A 550 -40.04 -10.52 -2.73
C ASN A 550 -39.85 -11.73 -3.66
N GLU A 551 -39.66 -11.48 -4.97
CA GLU A 551 -39.31 -12.50 -5.95
C GLU A 551 -37.81 -12.86 -5.94
N LYS A 552 -37.00 -12.17 -5.12
CA LYS A 552 -35.53 -12.24 -5.12
C LYS A 552 -34.92 -12.08 -6.51
N LYS A 553 -35.43 -11.12 -7.26
CA LYS A 553 -35.16 -10.92 -8.69
C LYS A 553 -34.67 -9.51 -8.96
N LEU A 554 -33.54 -9.40 -9.64
CA LEU A 554 -33.02 -8.16 -10.19
C LEU A 554 -33.08 -8.27 -11.72
N GLN A 555 -34.10 -7.68 -12.34
CA GLN A 555 -34.37 -7.80 -13.78
C GLN A 555 -33.86 -6.55 -14.50
N ARG A 556 -33.03 -6.71 -15.53
CA ARG A 556 -32.66 -5.58 -16.40
C ARG A 556 -33.89 -5.13 -17.20
N VAL A 557 -34.24 -3.84 -17.09
CA VAL A 557 -35.41 -3.20 -17.72
C VAL A 557 -35.04 -2.14 -18.74
N GLY A 558 -33.79 -1.64 -18.73
CA GLY A 558 -33.25 -0.71 -19.72
C GLY A 558 -31.73 -0.71 -19.72
N TYR A 559 -31.11 -0.10 -20.73
CA TYR A 559 -29.66 0.06 -20.80
C TYR A 559 -29.27 1.20 -21.75
N VAL A 560 -28.12 1.82 -21.50
CA VAL A 560 -27.45 2.79 -22.38
C VAL A 560 -26.11 2.20 -22.82
N THR A 561 -25.76 2.32 -24.10
CA THR A 561 -24.44 1.91 -24.64
C THR A 561 -23.90 3.01 -25.55
N ARG A 562 -22.60 2.95 -25.88
CA ARG A 562 -21.89 3.96 -26.69
C ARG A 562 -21.78 5.33 -26.00
N ILE A 563 -21.72 5.35 -24.67
CA ILE A 563 -21.21 6.51 -23.92
C ILE A 563 -19.73 6.67 -24.32
N ALA A 564 -19.23 7.90 -24.47
CA ALA A 564 -17.90 8.14 -25.01
C ALA A 564 -16.77 7.48 -24.20
N ASP A 565 -16.89 7.54 -22.87
CA ASP A 565 -15.93 6.96 -21.92
C ASP A 565 -16.68 6.26 -20.76
N ALA A 566 -15.92 5.52 -19.94
CA ALA A 566 -16.46 4.80 -18.80
C ALA A 566 -17.08 5.74 -17.75
N VAL A 567 -18.29 5.43 -17.28
CA VAL A 567 -19.02 6.25 -16.28
C VAL A 567 -18.52 5.92 -14.87
N LEU A 568 -17.88 6.89 -14.23
CA LEU A 568 -17.28 6.79 -12.89
C LEU A 568 -18.28 7.11 -11.76
N TYR A 569 -19.16 8.08 -11.98
CA TYR A 569 -20.13 8.54 -10.97
C TYR A 569 -21.54 8.58 -11.55
N ILE A 570 -22.51 8.22 -10.72
CA ILE A 570 -23.94 8.32 -11.03
C ILE A 570 -24.64 9.02 -9.87
N ASP A 571 -25.40 10.07 -10.19
CA ASP A 571 -26.29 10.77 -9.27
C ASP A 571 -27.72 10.68 -9.77
N TRP A 572 -28.68 10.40 -8.88
CA TRP A 572 -30.12 10.36 -9.21
C TRP A 572 -30.78 11.70 -8.95
N SER A 573 -31.85 12.03 -9.69
CA SER A 573 -32.81 13.06 -9.28
C SER A 573 -33.65 12.60 -8.07
N THR A 574 -34.12 13.54 -7.26
CA THR A 574 -34.98 13.25 -6.09
C THR A 574 -36.28 12.56 -6.48
N ASP A 575 -36.84 12.89 -7.65
CA ASP A 575 -38.06 12.28 -8.19
C ASP A 575 -37.84 10.90 -8.84
N SER A 576 -36.61 10.36 -8.81
CA SER A 576 -36.21 9.07 -9.40
C SER A 576 -36.39 8.93 -10.93
N LYS A 577 -36.62 10.03 -11.68
CA LYS A 577 -36.83 9.98 -13.14
C LYS A 577 -35.57 10.19 -13.98
N TYR A 578 -34.53 10.80 -13.42
CA TYR A 578 -33.32 11.17 -14.15
C TYR A 578 -32.06 10.70 -13.44
N ILE A 579 -31.00 10.48 -14.21
CA ILE A 579 -29.64 10.27 -13.71
C ILE A 579 -28.66 11.22 -14.40
N ARG A 580 -27.66 11.70 -13.66
CA ARG A 580 -26.44 12.32 -14.17
C ARG A 580 -25.34 11.26 -14.17
N ALA A 581 -24.77 10.99 -15.33
CA ALA A 581 -23.71 10.02 -15.55
C ALA A 581 -22.42 10.74 -15.96
N THR A 582 -21.40 10.69 -15.11
CA THR A 582 -20.14 11.43 -15.28
C THR A 582 -19.01 10.48 -15.69
N THR A 583 -18.31 10.77 -16.79
CA THR A 583 -17.31 9.88 -17.39
C THR A 583 -15.87 10.22 -17.03
N ALA A 584 -14.97 9.25 -17.25
CA ALA A 584 -13.53 9.42 -17.13
C ALA A 584 -12.93 10.44 -18.13
N GLY A 585 -13.58 10.67 -19.27
CA GLY A 585 -13.19 11.70 -20.26
C GLY A 585 -13.72 13.10 -19.94
N PHE A 586 -14.17 13.33 -18.70
CA PHE A 586 -14.77 14.58 -18.22
C PHE A 586 -16.05 15.02 -18.94
N HIS A 587 -16.86 14.07 -19.43
CA HIS A 587 -18.20 14.33 -19.94
C HIS A 587 -19.26 14.08 -18.87
N ALA A 588 -20.30 14.92 -18.82
CA ALA A 588 -21.47 14.71 -17.98
C ALA A 588 -22.72 14.57 -18.87
N TYR A 589 -23.34 13.40 -18.83
CA TYR A 589 -24.58 13.10 -19.55
C TYR A 589 -25.76 13.06 -18.58
N ILE A 590 -26.95 13.42 -19.06
CA ILE A 590 -28.20 13.26 -18.32
C ILE A 590 -29.12 12.33 -19.09
N PHE A 591 -29.62 11.28 -18.43
CA PHE A 591 -30.49 10.28 -19.03
C PHE A 591 -31.81 10.16 -18.26
N THR A 592 -32.90 9.89 -18.96
CA THR A 592 -34.15 9.41 -18.36
C THR A 592 -33.97 7.99 -17.83
N ALA A 593 -34.68 7.63 -16.76
CA ALA A 593 -34.65 6.30 -16.14
C ALA A 593 -36.06 5.69 -16.10
N PRO A 594 -36.23 4.38 -16.40
CA PRO A 594 -35.20 3.43 -16.85
C PRO A 594 -34.93 3.46 -18.37
N ALA A 595 -35.57 4.36 -19.13
CA ALA A 595 -35.56 4.34 -20.59
C ALA A 595 -34.19 4.61 -21.24
N GLY A 596 -33.32 5.39 -20.58
CA GLY A 596 -31.96 5.66 -21.04
C GLY A 596 -31.86 6.74 -22.14
N GLU A 597 -32.88 7.57 -22.31
CA GLU A 597 -32.91 8.60 -23.34
C GLU A 597 -32.13 9.85 -22.89
N GLU A 598 -31.25 10.37 -23.74
CA GLU A 598 -30.34 11.47 -23.43
C GLU A 598 -31.07 12.83 -23.43
N VAL A 599 -31.16 13.48 -22.26
CA VAL A 599 -31.80 14.79 -22.10
C VAL A 599 -30.84 15.89 -22.53
N LYS A 600 -31.24 16.72 -23.51
CA LYS A 600 -30.41 17.79 -24.09
C LYS A 600 -30.99 19.20 -23.96
N ASN A 601 -32.23 19.34 -23.51
CA ASN A 601 -32.81 20.66 -23.29
C ASN A 601 -32.26 21.26 -21.99
N HIS A 602 -31.51 22.35 -22.10
CA HIS A 602 -30.89 23.02 -20.95
C HIS A 602 -31.92 23.48 -19.94
N GLU A 603 -33.05 24.07 -20.41
CA GLU A 603 -34.13 24.51 -19.52
C GLU A 603 -34.72 23.36 -18.70
N ASP A 604 -34.74 22.12 -19.21
CA ASP A 604 -35.29 20.98 -18.46
C ASP A 604 -34.25 20.37 -17.52
N ILE A 605 -32.97 20.52 -17.84
CA ILE A 605 -31.84 20.12 -16.98
C ILE A 605 -31.76 21.01 -15.73
N GLU A 606 -31.91 22.32 -15.86
CA GLU A 606 -31.91 23.28 -14.74
C GLU A 606 -33.05 23.02 -13.74
N LYS A 607 -34.15 22.39 -14.18
CA LYS A 607 -35.29 22.03 -13.33
C LYS A 607 -35.05 20.75 -12.50
N ILE A 608 -33.95 20.00 -12.71
CA ILE A 608 -33.69 18.73 -12.04
C ILE A 608 -33.03 18.96 -10.68
N VAL A 609 -33.75 18.60 -9.60
CA VAL A 609 -33.19 18.55 -8.24
C VAL A 609 -32.48 17.21 -8.03
N TRP A 610 -31.18 17.26 -7.77
CA TRP A 610 -30.33 16.08 -7.53
C TRP A 610 -30.44 15.56 -6.09
N ASN A 611 -30.52 14.24 -5.93
CA ASN A 611 -30.62 13.57 -4.63
C ASN A 611 -29.24 13.29 -4.01
N THR A 612 -28.21 13.09 -4.82
CA THR A 612 -26.81 13.03 -4.38
C THR A 612 -25.94 13.88 -5.29
N TRP A 613 -24.80 14.32 -4.80
CA TRP A 613 -23.76 14.91 -5.64
C TRP A 613 -22.44 14.18 -5.40
N THR A 614 -22.15 13.22 -6.28
CA THR A 614 -20.92 12.43 -6.31
C THR A 614 -20.05 12.71 -7.53
N SER A 615 -20.60 13.40 -8.53
CA SER A 615 -19.88 13.94 -9.69
C SER A 615 -18.79 14.94 -9.28
N THR A 616 -17.63 14.84 -9.93
CA THR A 616 -16.56 15.86 -9.90
C THR A 616 -16.77 16.99 -10.92
N LEU A 617 -17.89 16.96 -11.66
CA LEU A 617 -18.29 17.97 -12.65
C LEU A 617 -19.71 18.51 -12.43
N GLY A 618 -19.87 19.79 -12.73
CA GLY A 618 -21.13 20.55 -12.72
C GLY A 618 -20.86 22.00 -12.32
N ASP A 619 -21.74 22.91 -12.71
CA ASP A 619 -21.49 24.36 -12.63
C ASP A 619 -21.41 24.86 -11.17
N ASP A 620 -22.17 24.24 -10.27
CA ASP A 620 -22.12 24.48 -8.81
C ASP A 620 -20.77 24.15 -8.16
N ILE A 621 -19.85 23.45 -8.84
CA ILE A 621 -18.61 22.92 -8.25
C ILE A 621 -17.33 23.22 -9.03
N LEU A 622 -17.36 24.15 -10.00
CA LEU A 622 -16.17 24.52 -10.78
C LEU A 622 -14.97 24.90 -9.88
N GLY A 623 -15.25 25.47 -8.71
CA GLY A 623 -14.28 25.88 -7.70
C GLY A 623 -13.46 24.78 -7.02
N ILE A 624 -13.84 23.50 -7.13
CA ILE A 624 -12.99 22.41 -6.63
C ILE A 624 -11.70 22.26 -7.45
N TRP A 625 -11.72 22.72 -8.70
CA TRP A 625 -10.63 22.60 -9.65
C TRP A 625 -9.62 23.76 -9.51
N PRO A 626 -8.30 23.49 -9.52
CA PRO A 626 -7.28 24.54 -9.55
C PRO A 626 -7.29 25.32 -10.88
N LYS A 627 -7.14 26.64 -10.82
CA LYS A 627 -7.24 27.56 -11.97
C LYS A 627 -6.27 27.25 -13.13
N ASP A 628 -5.04 26.87 -12.80
CA ASP A 628 -3.93 26.78 -13.75
C ASP A 628 -3.47 25.35 -14.05
N VAL A 629 -4.30 24.33 -13.73
CA VAL A 629 -3.92 22.91 -13.82
C VAL A 629 -4.94 22.12 -14.65
N LYS A 630 -4.47 21.12 -15.40
CA LYS A 630 -5.36 20.14 -16.05
C LYS A 630 -6.24 19.43 -15.00
N LYS A 631 -7.41 18.93 -15.40
CA LYS A 631 -8.42 18.31 -14.51
C LYS A 631 -8.03 16.93 -13.96
N ASP A 632 -6.74 16.61 -13.96
CA ASP A 632 -6.21 15.25 -13.85
C ASP A 632 -5.76 14.93 -12.41
N HIS A 633 -6.53 15.40 -11.40
CA HIS A 633 -6.15 15.32 -9.98
C HIS A 633 -7.27 14.92 -9.00
N ILE A 634 -8.57 15.01 -9.35
CA ILE A 634 -9.66 14.77 -8.37
C ILE A 634 -10.36 13.45 -8.67
N ASN A 635 -10.11 12.46 -7.81
CA ASN A 635 -10.57 11.07 -7.94
C ASN A 635 -11.97 10.81 -7.39
N CYS A 636 -12.49 11.71 -6.56
CA CYS A 636 -13.82 11.58 -5.98
C CYS A 636 -14.30 12.91 -5.39
N ALA A 637 -15.63 13.07 -5.35
CA ALA A 637 -16.29 14.15 -4.63
C ALA A 637 -17.55 13.64 -3.89
N HIS A 638 -17.94 14.35 -2.83
CA HIS A 638 -19.27 14.25 -2.20
C HIS A 638 -19.69 15.61 -1.65
N ALA A 639 -20.78 16.19 -2.19
CA ALA A 639 -21.36 17.41 -1.62
C ALA A 639 -22.46 17.08 -0.59
N THR A 640 -22.66 18.03 0.32
CA THR A 640 -23.79 18.09 1.25
C THR A 640 -24.61 19.35 0.98
N SER A 641 -25.50 19.72 1.90
CA SER A 641 -26.24 20.99 1.89
C SER A 641 -25.36 22.25 1.85
N SER A 642 -24.10 22.19 2.32
CA SER A 642 -23.26 23.37 2.58
C SER A 642 -21.76 23.18 2.37
N THR A 643 -21.28 21.93 2.24
CA THR A 643 -19.86 21.58 2.15
C THR A 643 -19.66 20.56 1.04
N ILE A 644 -18.55 20.63 0.29
CA ILE A 644 -18.11 19.57 -0.62
C ILE A 644 -16.74 19.04 -0.21
N ALA A 645 -16.65 17.73 -0.07
CA ALA A 645 -15.41 17.00 0.14
C ALA A 645 -14.91 16.45 -1.19
N THR A 646 -13.59 16.50 -1.41
CA THR A 646 -12.93 15.84 -2.54
C THR A 646 -11.70 15.07 -2.09
N GLY A 647 -11.30 14.08 -2.89
CA GLY A 647 -10.06 13.33 -2.72
C GLY A 647 -9.19 13.37 -3.98
N ASP A 648 -7.87 13.40 -3.82
CA ASP A 648 -6.90 13.52 -4.94
C ASP A 648 -5.82 12.43 -4.99
N ASP A 649 -5.02 12.46 -6.06
CA ASP A 649 -3.87 11.57 -6.30
C ASP A 649 -2.67 11.80 -5.37
N GLN A 650 -2.74 12.74 -4.42
CA GLN A 650 -1.65 13.08 -3.49
C GLN A 650 -2.02 12.73 -2.04
N GLY A 651 -3.00 11.83 -1.84
CA GLY A 651 -3.46 11.40 -0.53
C GLY A 651 -4.18 12.49 0.28
N ALA A 652 -4.57 13.60 -0.37
CA ALA A 652 -5.20 14.71 0.31
C ALA A 652 -6.73 14.67 0.20
N VAL A 653 -7.39 14.86 1.34
CA VAL A 653 -8.82 15.14 1.45
C VAL A 653 -9.00 16.65 1.58
N LYS A 654 -9.80 17.26 0.71
CA LYS A 654 -10.05 18.71 0.68
C LYS A 654 -11.51 19.01 1.01
N LEU A 655 -11.75 20.04 1.81
CA LEU A 655 -13.08 20.56 2.14
C LEU A 655 -13.23 21.98 1.60
N PHE A 656 -14.26 22.19 0.78
CA PHE A 656 -14.69 23.47 0.23
C PHE A 656 -16.12 23.78 0.72
N LYS A 657 -16.54 25.05 0.62
CA LYS A 657 -17.97 25.40 0.71
C LYS A 657 -18.73 24.87 -0.51
N PHE A 658 -20.01 24.58 -0.36
CA PHE A 658 -20.91 24.23 -1.45
C PHE A 658 -22.13 25.17 -1.45
N PRO A 659 -22.59 25.68 -2.62
CA PRO A 659 -21.92 25.59 -3.92
C PRO A 659 -20.62 26.42 -3.98
N CYS A 660 -19.74 26.06 -4.90
CA CYS A 660 -18.51 26.79 -5.24
C CYS A 660 -18.39 26.90 -6.78
N PRO A 661 -19.15 27.81 -7.43
CA PRO A 661 -19.16 27.96 -8.89
C PRO A 661 -18.01 28.81 -9.45
N GLU A 662 -17.27 29.54 -8.60
CA GLU A 662 -16.08 30.27 -9.00
C GLU A 662 -14.84 29.37 -8.94
N GLU A 663 -14.07 29.28 -10.04
CA GLU A 663 -12.85 28.47 -10.14
C GLU A 663 -11.87 28.70 -8.98
N GLY A 664 -11.13 27.66 -8.57
CA GLY A 664 -10.11 27.73 -7.52
C GLY A 664 -10.59 28.35 -6.21
N ALA A 665 -11.65 27.81 -5.63
CA ALA A 665 -12.20 28.22 -4.36
C ALA A 665 -11.28 27.84 -3.18
N GLU A 666 -11.35 28.58 -2.07
CA GLU A 666 -10.56 28.29 -0.87
C GLU A 666 -10.99 26.96 -0.21
N TYR A 667 -10.00 26.15 0.20
CA TYR A 667 -10.22 24.86 0.84
C TYR A 667 -9.37 24.64 2.10
N LYS A 668 -9.88 23.83 3.03
CA LYS A 668 -9.07 23.19 4.08
C LYS A 668 -8.58 21.83 3.56
N ALA A 669 -7.28 21.58 3.55
CA ALA A 669 -6.69 20.30 3.13
C ALA A 669 -6.17 19.48 4.32
N TYR A 670 -6.40 18.18 4.25
CA TYR A 670 -6.04 17.19 5.26
C TYR A 670 -5.30 16.03 4.58
N PHE A 671 -4.25 15.52 5.21
CA PHE A 671 -3.35 14.53 4.61
C PHE A 671 -3.21 13.31 5.52
N GLY A 672 -2.88 12.17 4.93
CA GLY A 672 -2.46 10.97 5.68
C GLY A 672 -2.64 9.65 4.94
N HIS A 673 -3.45 9.62 3.87
CA HIS A 673 -3.36 8.55 2.87
C HIS A 673 -1.98 8.66 2.19
N SER A 674 -1.32 7.53 1.93
CA SER A 674 0.01 7.50 1.28
C SER A 674 -0.07 7.28 -0.23
N ASP A 675 -1.24 6.87 -0.73
CA ASP A 675 -1.59 6.76 -2.15
C ASP A 675 -2.90 7.55 -2.41
N ASN A 676 -3.50 7.40 -3.59
CA ASN A 676 -4.63 8.21 -4.03
C ASN A 676 -5.94 8.00 -3.23
N VAL A 677 -6.67 9.10 -3.01
CA VAL A 677 -7.96 9.06 -2.31
C VAL A 677 -9.07 8.63 -3.26
N THR A 678 -9.32 7.32 -3.32
CA THR A 678 -10.24 6.68 -4.27
C THR A 678 -11.72 6.96 -4.03
N ASN A 679 -12.12 7.31 -2.80
CA ASN A 679 -13.51 7.62 -2.48
C ASN A 679 -13.61 8.50 -1.22
N VAL A 680 -14.58 9.42 -1.20
CA VAL A 680 -14.97 10.22 -0.03
C VAL A 680 -16.49 10.24 0.11
N ARG A 681 -17.04 10.01 1.30
CA ARG A 681 -18.49 10.09 1.56
C ARG A 681 -18.77 10.69 2.93
N PHE A 682 -19.56 11.76 2.97
CA PHE A 682 -20.20 12.21 4.20
C PHE A 682 -21.27 11.20 4.62
N LEU A 683 -21.55 11.16 5.93
CA LEU A 683 -22.62 10.34 6.48
C LEU A 683 -23.93 11.13 6.57
N ALA A 684 -25.04 10.43 6.84
CA ALA A 684 -26.39 11.00 6.95
C ALA A 684 -26.55 12.14 7.98
N ASN A 685 -25.63 12.29 8.94
CA ASN A 685 -25.63 13.36 9.94
C ASN A 685 -24.66 14.51 9.64
N GLU A 686 -23.98 14.51 8.48
CA GLU A 686 -22.89 15.41 8.05
C GLU A 686 -21.67 15.54 9.01
N LYS A 687 -21.78 15.12 10.28
CA LYS A 687 -20.76 15.23 11.32
C LYS A 687 -19.48 14.44 11.03
N TYR A 688 -19.55 13.40 10.21
CA TYR A 688 -18.39 12.62 9.83
C TYR A 688 -18.28 12.45 8.32
N LEU A 689 -17.03 12.43 7.87
CA LEU A 689 -16.60 12.10 6.51
C LEU A 689 -15.77 10.81 6.58
N VAL A 690 -15.98 9.89 5.64
CA VAL A 690 -15.14 8.69 5.47
C VAL A 690 -14.37 8.81 4.16
N SER A 691 -13.08 8.46 4.17
CA SER A 691 -12.25 8.37 2.96
C SER A 691 -11.54 7.01 2.83
N LEU A 692 -11.27 6.62 1.59
CA LEU A 692 -10.53 5.43 1.18
C LEU A 692 -9.26 5.84 0.42
N GLY A 693 -8.13 5.16 0.64
CA GLY A 693 -6.83 5.46 0.01
C GLY A 693 -6.34 4.41 -1.00
N GLY A 694 -7.25 3.75 -1.73
CA GLY A 694 -6.88 2.88 -2.84
C GLY A 694 -6.03 1.68 -2.45
N ASP A 695 -4.77 1.65 -2.89
CA ASP A 695 -3.81 0.58 -2.58
C ASP A 695 -3.15 0.73 -1.18
N ASP A 696 -3.27 1.89 -0.50
CA ASP A 696 -2.86 2.05 0.91
C ASP A 696 -3.73 1.22 1.89
N CYS A 697 -4.85 0.69 1.40
CA CYS A 697 -5.84 -0.15 2.10
C CYS A 697 -6.47 0.50 3.35
N CYS A 698 -6.27 1.79 3.58
CA CYS A 698 -6.73 2.52 4.75
C CYS A 698 -8.16 3.06 4.59
N ILE A 699 -8.86 3.12 5.73
CA ILE A 699 -10.15 3.78 5.89
C ILE A 699 -9.95 4.85 6.96
N PHE A 700 -10.13 6.12 6.61
CA PHE A 700 -10.10 7.20 7.59
C PHE A 700 -11.50 7.72 7.89
N LEU A 701 -11.71 8.09 9.14
CA LEU A 701 -12.94 8.68 9.66
C LEU A 701 -12.59 10.07 10.21
N TRP A 702 -12.99 11.11 9.49
CA TRP A 702 -12.78 12.51 9.86
C TRP A 702 -14.01 13.01 10.63
N GLU A 703 -13.80 13.76 11.71
CA GLU A 703 -14.86 14.42 12.47
C GLU A 703 -14.93 15.90 12.07
N CYS A 704 -16.09 16.31 11.54
CA CYS A 704 -16.34 17.65 11.07
C CYS A 704 -16.67 18.56 12.26
N ILE A 705 -15.64 19.21 12.79
CA ILE A 705 -15.77 20.21 13.86
C ILE A 705 -16.33 21.51 13.26
N MET A 706 -17.57 21.81 13.61
CA MET A 706 -18.19 23.12 13.34
C MET A 706 -17.53 24.17 14.25
N ASP A 707 -17.00 25.24 13.66
CA ASP A 707 -16.48 26.38 14.42
C ASP A 707 -17.65 27.15 15.07
N THR A 708 -18.06 26.74 16.28
CA THR A 708 -19.01 27.50 17.11
C THR A 708 -18.37 28.80 17.56
N LYS A 709 -18.48 29.84 16.73
CA LYS A 709 -18.18 31.21 17.14
C LYS A 709 -19.14 31.60 18.26
N SER A 710 -18.60 32.31 19.25
CA SER A 710 -19.35 32.89 20.36
C SER A 710 -20.37 33.90 19.85
N GLU A 711 -21.61 33.78 20.31
CA GLU A 711 -22.66 34.81 20.18
C GLU A 711 -22.58 35.84 21.33
N ASP A 712 -21.49 35.83 22.12
CA ASP A 712 -21.27 36.61 23.35
C ASP A 712 -20.29 37.81 23.16
N GLU A 713 -20.25 38.45 21.99
CA GLU A 713 -19.59 39.78 21.81
C GLU A 713 -20.39 40.67 20.84
N ASP A 714 -21.37 41.41 21.39
CA ASP A 714 -22.13 42.52 20.79
C ASP A 714 -22.32 43.64 21.84
#